data_AF-A0A6L2Q4W5-F1
#
_entry.id   AF-A0A6L2Q4W5-F1
#
_cell.length_a   1.000
_cell.length_b   1.000
_cell.length_c   1.000
_cell.angle_alpha   90.00
_cell.angle_beta   90.00
_cell.angle_gamma   90.00
#
_symmetry.space_group_name_H-M   'P 1'
#
loop_
_entity.id
_entity.type
_entity.pdbx_description
1 polymer ?
#
loop_
_entity_poly.entity_id
_entity_poly.type
_entity_poly.pdbx_seq_one_letter_code
_entity_poly.pdbx_strand_id
1 'polypeptide(L)'
;MANSDLGFKQATREHVLAVTRNFVSQPRITYKTVSGVNGPLVILDEVKFPKYAEIVQLHLADGTVRSGQVLEVSGSKAVVQVFEGTSGIDAKNTVCEFTGDILRTPVSEDMLGRVFNGSGKPIDKGPPILAEAYLDIQGQPINPWSRIYPEEMIQTGISAIDVMNSIARGQKIPIFSAAGLPHNEACIFAIAAQICRQAGLVKLPGKSVLDEHEDNFAIVFAAMGVNMETARFFKQDFEENGSMENVCLFLNLANDPTIERIITPRLALTAAEFLAYQCEKHVLVILTDMSSYAEALREVSAAREEVPGRRGFPGYMYTDLATIYERAGRVEGRNGSITQIPILTMPNDDITHPIPDLTGYITEGQIYVDRQLHNRQIYPPVNVLPSLSRLMKSAIGENMTRKDHADVSNQLYACYAIGKDVQAMKAVVGEEALTPDDLLYLEFLAKFEKNFITQGNYENRTVFESLDIGWQLLRIFPKEMLKRIPAATLAEFYPRDSRHTSAKKVKDCEVRMASGGKAFVPNYGGKMVVSPDDSLCARHKLTRKVCWRDLFDLWTIVEQEVRVLFFSRASVRKIFLFDENISGPCSIGGVQKRITMLCEVSDFDQYWSMLKSSTKPSNKKFRKNGFSSTDRLVYCNRVSFKCAKYKSV
;
A
#
# COMPACT_ATOMS: atom_id res chain seq x y z
N MET A 1 -26.74 -16.84 14.77
CA MET A 1 -27.13 -16.12 16.01
C MET A 1 -26.91 -17.02 17.22
N ALA A 2 -25.67 -17.09 17.70
CA ALA A 2 -25.25 -17.56 19.04
C ALA A 2 -23.73 -17.71 18.98
N ASN A 3 -23.00 -16.65 19.37
CA ASN A 3 -21.58 -16.59 19.80
C ASN A 3 -20.92 -15.30 19.31
N SER A 4 -21.13 -14.19 20.03
CA SER A 4 -20.20 -13.04 20.05
C SER A 4 -20.54 -11.97 21.10
N ASP A 5 -21.42 -12.24 22.07
CA ASP A 5 -21.55 -11.36 23.24
C ASP A 5 -20.80 -12.02 24.40
N LEU A 6 -19.54 -11.60 24.62
CA LEU A 6 -18.87 -11.85 25.89
C LEU A 6 -19.76 -11.26 26.99
N GLY A 7 -20.51 -12.12 27.70
CA GLY A 7 -21.41 -11.65 28.74
C GLY A 7 -20.65 -10.79 29.74
N PHE A 8 -21.23 -9.67 30.19
CA PHE A 8 -20.59 -8.66 31.06
C PHE A 8 -19.72 -9.24 32.20
N LYS A 9 -20.12 -10.37 32.80
CA LYS A 9 -19.36 -11.09 33.84
C LYS A 9 -18.04 -11.69 33.35
N GLN A 10 -18.01 -12.18 32.11
CA GLN A 10 -16.84 -12.77 31.47
C GLN A 10 -15.84 -11.68 31.04
N ALA A 11 -16.32 -10.61 30.39
CA ALA A 11 -15.50 -9.43 30.09
C ALA A 11 -14.89 -8.82 31.36
N THR A 12 -15.67 -8.72 32.46
CA THR A 12 -15.15 -8.26 33.76
C THR A 12 -14.06 -9.20 34.30
N ARG A 13 -14.21 -10.52 34.12
CA ARG A 13 -13.22 -11.50 34.58
C ARG A 13 -11.94 -11.43 33.77
N GLU A 14 -12.04 -11.30 32.45
CA GLU A 14 -10.90 -11.11 31.56
C GLU A 14 -10.18 -9.81 31.87
N HIS A 15 -10.92 -8.72 32.11
CA HIS A 15 -10.34 -7.47 32.57
C HIS A 15 -9.57 -7.60 33.88
N VAL A 16 -10.14 -8.28 34.88
CA VAL A 16 -9.44 -8.56 36.15
C VAL A 16 -8.17 -9.40 35.91
N LEU A 17 -8.21 -10.39 35.02
CA LEU A 17 -7.04 -11.20 34.67
C LEU A 17 -5.99 -10.38 33.92
N ALA A 18 -6.40 -9.48 33.02
CA ALA A 18 -5.53 -8.59 32.27
C ALA A 18 -4.75 -7.65 33.20
N VAL A 19 -5.45 -7.05 34.16
CA VAL A 19 -4.88 -6.15 35.18
C VAL A 19 -3.94 -6.91 36.13
N THR A 20 -4.25 -8.16 36.46
CA THR A 20 -3.48 -8.95 37.45
C THR A 20 -2.31 -9.75 36.86
N ARG A 21 -2.18 -9.89 35.54
CA ARG A 21 -1.16 -10.78 34.94
C ARG A 21 0.29 -10.33 35.17
N ASN A 22 0.53 -9.01 35.27
CA ASN A 22 1.86 -8.41 35.45
C ASN A 22 1.78 -7.13 36.30
N PHE A 23 1.18 -7.20 37.50
CA PHE A 23 1.01 -6.01 38.32
C PHE A 23 2.34 -5.58 38.96
N VAL A 24 2.68 -4.29 38.81
CA VAL A 24 3.77 -3.66 39.56
C VAL A 24 3.20 -3.24 40.91
N SER A 25 3.63 -3.88 41.99
CA SER A 25 3.18 -3.56 43.35
C SER A 25 3.97 -2.43 44.02
N GLN A 26 5.02 -1.94 43.37
CA GLN A 26 5.85 -0.86 43.91
C GLN A 26 5.08 0.47 43.83
N PRO A 27 5.12 1.30 44.89
CA PRO A 27 4.48 2.62 44.86
C PRO A 27 5.18 3.50 43.82
N ARG A 28 4.38 4.29 43.11
CA ARG A 28 4.90 5.25 42.13
C ARG A 28 5.58 6.41 42.85
N ILE A 29 6.72 6.82 42.30
CA ILE A 29 7.52 7.90 42.88
C ILE A 29 7.08 9.21 42.23
N THR A 30 6.80 10.21 43.08
CA THR A 30 6.46 11.56 42.65
C THR A 30 7.66 12.49 42.85
N TYR A 31 7.95 13.30 41.84
CA TYR A 31 9.04 14.27 41.84
C TYR A 31 8.47 15.67 41.63
N LYS A 32 9.01 16.64 42.36
CA LYS A 32 8.72 18.08 42.17
C LYS A 32 9.95 18.84 41.64
N THR A 33 10.93 18.12 41.13
CA THR A 33 12.25 18.61 40.74
C THR A 33 12.29 18.92 39.24
N VAL A 34 11.35 19.74 38.76
CA VAL A 34 11.36 20.25 37.39
C VAL A 34 12.46 21.30 37.28
N SER A 35 13.46 21.01 36.45
CA SER A 35 14.64 21.85 36.25
C SER A 35 14.38 22.95 35.21
N GLY A 36 13.65 22.61 34.14
CA GLY A 36 13.33 23.55 33.08
C GLY A 36 12.29 23.02 32.10
N VAL A 37 11.69 23.93 31.35
CA VAL A 37 10.70 23.66 30.31
C VAL A 37 11.16 24.34 29.03
N ASN A 38 11.28 23.60 27.93
CA ASN A 38 11.70 24.13 26.63
C ASN A 38 10.82 23.55 25.51
N GLY A 39 10.05 24.39 24.85
CA GLY A 39 9.11 23.96 23.81
C GLY A 39 8.22 22.82 24.34
N PRO A 40 8.14 21.65 23.68
CA PRO A 40 7.36 20.49 24.14
C PRO A 40 8.03 19.63 25.24
N LEU A 41 9.23 20.00 25.69
CA LEU A 41 10.06 19.20 26.59
C LEU A 41 10.04 19.75 28.03
N VAL A 42 10.00 18.83 28.99
CA VAL A 42 10.14 19.09 30.43
C VAL A 42 11.34 18.30 30.93
N ILE A 43 12.28 19.01 31.55
CA ILE A 43 13.52 18.43 32.08
C ILE A 43 13.37 18.25 33.58
N LEU A 44 13.54 17.02 34.05
CA LEU A 44 13.52 16.65 35.46
C LEU A 44 14.93 16.32 35.94
N ASP A 45 15.28 16.81 37.13
CA ASP A 45 16.52 16.48 37.82
C ASP A 45 16.23 15.59 39.05
N GLU A 46 17.26 14.91 39.57
CA GLU A 46 17.18 14.04 40.76
C GLU A 46 16.22 12.84 40.65
N VAL A 47 15.97 12.35 39.43
CA VAL A 47 15.13 11.17 39.21
C VAL A 47 15.93 9.89 39.50
N LYS A 48 15.34 8.98 40.28
CA LYS A 48 15.97 7.69 40.62
C LYS A 48 15.64 6.65 39.56
N PHE A 49 16.67 6.16 38.87
CA PHE A 49 16.58 5.08 37.86
C PHE A 49 15.47 5.29 36.82
N PRO A 50 15.43 6.45 36.11
CA PRO A 50 14.45 6.65 35.06
C PRO A 50 14.63 5.62 33.93
N LYS A 51 13.53 5.09 33.39
CA LYS A 51 13.57 4.17 32.25
C LYS A 51 13.32 4.93 30.94
N TYR A 52 13.89 4.41 29.86
CA TYR A 52 13.63 4.92 28.52
C TYR A 52 12.20 4.59 28.08
N ALA A 53 11.53 5.52 27.37
CA ALA A 53 10.16 5.39 26.87
C ALA A 53 9.09 5.16 27.95
N GLU A 54 9.40 5.45 29.21
CA GLU A 54 8.49 5.35 30.36
C GLU A 54 7.42 6.43 30.31
N ILE A 55 6.20 6.11 30.77
CA ILE A 55 5.11 7.09 30.90
C ILE A 55 5.19 7.85 32.22
N VAL A 56 5.00 9.15 32.13
CA VAL A 56 4.96 10.10 33.24
C VAL A 56 3.61 10.81 33.24
N GLN A 57 3.00 10.96 34.42
CA GLN A 57 1.81 11.78 34.62
C GLN A 57 2.24 13.10 35.27
N LEU A 58 1.94 14.21 34.60
CA LEU A 58 2.23 15.56 35.10
C LEU A 58 0.96 16.15 35.68
N HIS A 59 0.99 16.46 36.98
CA HIS A 59 -0.05 17.19 37.68
C HIS A 59 0.35 18.67 37.75
N LEU A 60 -0.36 19.52 37.01
CA LEU A 60 -0.16 20.96 37.02
C LEU A 60 -0.72 21.58 38.31
N ALA A 61 -0.32 22.82 38.60
CA ALA A 61 -0.83 23.58 39.74
C ALA A 61 -2.35 23.79 39.69
N ASP A 62 -2.92 23.88 38.48
CA ASP A 62 -4.36 24.04 38.25
C ASP A 62 -5.16 22.73 38.50
N GLY A 63 -4.47 21.63 38.82
CA GLY A 63 -5.07 20.31 38.98
C GLY A 63 -5.29 19.54 37.66
N THR A 64 -4.97 20.15 36.52
CA THR A 64 -5.01 19.44 35.23
C THR A 64 -3.90 18.38 35.16
N VAL A 65 -4.25 17.22 34.62
CA VAL A 65 -3.31 16.10 34.45
C VAL A 65 -2.95 15.98 32.99
N ARG A 66 -1.65 15.95 32.71
CA ARG A 66 -1.08 15.72 31.38
C ARG A 66 -0.26 14.45 31.36
N SER A 67 -0.14 13.84 30.20
CA SER A 67 0.66 12.63 30.01
C SER A 67 1.94 12.99 29.26
N GLY A 68 3.02 12.31 29.59
CA GLY A 68 4.28 12.46 28.89
C GLY A 68 5.05 11.16 28.79
N GLN A 69 6.04 11.16 27.91
CA GLN A 69 6.94 10.04 27.68
C GLN A 69 8.38 10.46 27.90
N VAL A 70 9.15 9.64 28.62
CA VAL A 70 10.59 9.83 28.79
C VAL A 70 11.28 9.55 27.46
N LEU A 71 12.01 10.55 26.96
CA LEU A 71 12.75 10.46 25.71
C LEU A 71 14.23 10.15 25.91
N GLU A 72 14.85 10.78 26.90
CA GLU A 72 16.27 10.63 27.17
C GLU A 72 16.51 10.58 28.67
N VAL A 73 17.46 9.75 29.06
CA VAL A 73 17.90 9.60 30.44
C VAL A 73 19.42 9.74 30.48
N SER A 74 19.91 10.62 31.35
CA SER A 74 21.34 10.86 31.54
C SER A 74 21.63 10.96 33.04
N GLY A 75 22.16 9.87 33.60
CA GLY A 75 22.38 9.75 35.05
C GLY A 75 21.08 9.89 35.84
N SER A 76 20.94 11.00 36.56
CA SER A 76 19.74 11.36 37.33
C SER A 76 18.81 12.35 36.61
N LYS A 77 19.13 12.74 35.38
CA LYS A 77 18.31 13.64 34.57
C LYS A 77 17.40 12.83 33.65
N ALA A 78 16.15 13.25 33.52
CA ALA A 78 15.18 12.70 32.58
C ALA A 78 14.56 13.82 31.74
N VAL A 79 14.59 13.65 30.43
CA VAL A 79 13.90 14.53 29.48
C VAL A 79 12.57 13.88 29.13
N VAL A 80 11.48 14.56 29.50
CA VAL A 80 10.10 14.10 29.28
C VAL A 80 9.45 14.97 28.23
N GLN A 81 8.81 14.35 27.26
CA GLN A 81 7.97 15.02 26.27
C GLN A 81 6.52 14.95 26.71
N VAL A 82 5.84 16.10 26.79
CA VAL A 82 4.44 16.18 27.24
C VAL A 82 3.51 16.15 26.03
N PHE A 83 2.55 15.23 25.99
CA PHE A 83 1.65 15.05 24.84
C PHE A 83 0.74 16.26 24.62
N GLU A 84 0.13 16.78 25.69
CA GLU A 84 -0.80 17.92 25.61
C GLU A 84 -0.11 19.30 25.53
N GLY A 85 1.22 19.32 25.40
CA GLY A 85 2.04 20.53 25.39
C GLY A 85 2.41 21.02 26.80
N THR A 86 3.21 22.10 26.85
CA THR A 86 3.83 22.60 28.09
C THR A 86 3.25 23.91 28.59
N SER A 87 2.23 24.46 27.92
CA SER A 87 1.56 25.70 28.31
C SER A 87 1.00 25.61 29.73
N GLY A 88 1.43 26.49 30.63
CA GLY A 88 0.98 26.50 32.03
C GLY A 88 1.72 25.54 32.97
N ILE A 89 2.80 24.88 32.53
CA ILE A 89 3.67 24.11 33.42
C ILE A 89 4.57 25.07 34.21
N ASP A 90 4.50 24.97 35.55
CA ASP A 90 5.38 25.71 36.47
C ASP A 90 6.51 24.79 36.97
N ALA A 91 7.71 25.32 37.14
CA ALA A 91 8.85 24.56 37.64
C ALA A 91 8.69 24.19 39.12
N LYS A 92 7.98 25.00 39.91
CA LYS A 92 7.93 24.84 41.38
C LYS A 92 6.75 23.99 41.86
N ASN A 93 5.59 24.17 41.24
CA ASN A 93 4.35 23.56 41.72
C ASN A 93 3.92 22.32 40.93
N THR A 94 4.53 22.04 39.78
CA THR A 94 4.18 20.84 38.99
C THR A 94 4.75 19.59 39.65
N VAL A 95 3.91 18.55 39.76
CA VAL A 95 4.29 17.25 40.31
C VAL A 95 4.30 16.22 39.17
N CYS A 96 5.41 15.51 39.00
CA CYS A 96 5.55 14.48 37.99
C CYS A 96 5.57 13.10 38.66
N GLU A 97 4.61 12.25 38.33
CA GLU A 97 4.49 10.86 38.79
C GLU A 97 5.01 9.91 37.71
N PHE A 98 6.00 9.10 38.04
CA PHE A 98 6.55 8.10 37.13
C PHE A 98 5.80 6.77 37.30
N THR A 99 5.27 6.24 36.19
CA THR A 99 4.44 5.02 36.23
C THR A 99 5.25 3.74 36.35
N GLY A 100 6.54 3.74 36.00
CA GLY A 100 7.44 2.58 36.06
C GLY A 100 7.37 1.65 34.84
N ASP A 101 6.50 1.94 33.88
CA ASP A 101 6.21 1.10 32.72
C ASP A 101 6.12 1.94 31.43
N ILE A 102 6.21 1.25 30.31
CA ILE A 102 6.08 1.85 28.97
C ILE A 102 4.61 2.13 28.63
N LEU A 103 4.38 2.87 27.55
CA LEU A 103 3.02 3.17 27.08
C LEU A 103 2.31 1.89 26.62
N ARG A 104 1.33 1.44 27.40
CA ARG A 104 0.47 0.31 27.05
C ARG A 104 -0.94 0.78 26.80
N THR A 105 -1.52 0.28 25.72
CA THR A 105 -2.89 0.59 25.32
C THR A 105 -3.83 -0.51 25.79
N PRO A 106 -4.97 -0.14 26.40
CA PRO A 106 -6.04 -1.10 26.65
C PRO A 106 -6.65 -1.52 25.31
N VAL A 107 -6.60 -2.81 25.00
CA VAL A 107 -7.23 -3.39 23.81
C VAL A 107 -8.37 -4.32 24.21
N SER A 108 -9.43 -4.31 23.41
CA SER A 108 -10.61 -5.18 23.54
C SER A 108 -11.35 -5.25 22.21
N GLU A 109 -12.13 -6.30 21.99
CA GLU A 109 -13.04 -6.41 20.84
C GLU A 109 -14.12 -5.30 20.85
N ASP A 110 -14.48 -4.78 22.02
CA ASP A 110 -15.44 -3.70 22.23
C ASP A 110 -14.98 -2.32 21.66
N MET A 111 -13.78 -2.27 21.07
CA MET A 111 -13.28 -1.08 20.37
C MET A 111 -13.89 -0.91 18.98
N LEU A 112 -14.46 -1.97 18.39
CA LEU A 112 -15.22 -1.88 17.15
C LEU A 112 -16.53 -1.11 17.41
N GLY A 113 -16.93 -0.21 16.51
CA GLY A 113 -18.07 0.68 16.74
C GLY A 113 -17.75 1.98 17.47
N ARG A 114 -16.50 2.17 17.89
CA ARG A 114 -16.12 3.27 18.79
C ARG A 114 -15.18 4.27 18.18
N VAL A 115 -15.22 5.48 18.75
CA VAL A 115 -14.41 6.61 18.33
C VAL A 115 -13.53 7.10 19.48
N PHE A 116 -12.22 7.12 19.23
CA PHE A 116 -11.17 7.53 20.14
C PHE A 116 -10.45 8.77 19.62
N ASN A 117 -9.83 9.52 20.53
CA ASN A 117 -8.88 10.57 20.16
C ASN A 117 -7.47 9.99 19.88
N GLY A 118 -6.53 10.87 19.50
CA GLY A 118 -5.13 10.50 19.27
C GLY A 118 -4.36 9.94 20.49
N SER A 119 -4.92 10.09 21.69
CA SER A 119 -4.41 9.54 22.95
C SER A 119 -5.13 8.26 23.41
N GLY A 120 -6.08 7.72 22.62
CA GLY A 120 -6.84 6.51 22.96
C GLY A 120 -7.99 6.73 23.95
N LYS A 121 -8.36 7.97 24.24
CA LYS A 121 -9.51 8.32 25.09
C LYS A 121 -10.80 8.35 24.25
N PRO A 122 -11.93 7.84 24.77
CA PRO A 122 -13.24 7.95 24.11
C PRO A 122 -13.64 9.39 23.75
N ILE A 123 -14.16 9.61 22.55
CA ILE A 123 -14.82 10.88 22.16
C ILE A 123 -16.31 10.71 21.84
N ASP A 124 -16.79 9.47 21.77
CA ASP A 124 -18.17 9.08 21.52
C ASP A 124 -19.11 9.25 22.73
N LYS A 125 -18.62 9.83 23.84
CA LYS A 125 -19.30 9.91 25.15
C LYS A 125 -19.65 8.53 25.75
N GLY A 126 -19.06 7.46 25.21
CA GLY A 126 -19.14 6.13 25.79
C GLY A 126 -18.26 6.00 27.05
N PRO A 127 -18.43 4.92 27.83
CA PRO A 127 -17.55 4.64 28.96
C PRO A 127 -16.11 4.37 28.51
N PRO A 128 -15.13 4.42 29.44
CA PRO A 128 -13.79 3.88 29.19
C PRO A 128 -13.85 2.41 28.75
N ILE A 129 -12.93 1.99 27.89
CA ILE A 129 -12.84 0.60 27.43
C ILE A 129 -12.47 -0.31 28.61
N LEU A 130 -13.17 -1.43 28.73
CA LEU A 130 -12.75 -2.53 29.60
C LEU A 130 -11.70 -3.36 28.86
N ALA A 131 -10.44 -3.21 29.26
CA ALA A 131 -9.32 -3.86 28.57
C ALA A 131 -9.33 -5.38 28.79
N GLU A 132 -9.22 -6.17 27.71
CA GLU A 132 -8.92 -7.61 27.76
C GLU A 132 -7.42 -7.87 27.88
N ALA A 133 -6.62 -6.97 27.31
CA ALA A 133 -5.17 -6.98 27.43
C ALA A 133 -4.62 -5.55 27.41
N TYR A 134 -3.44 -5.39 28.01
CA TYR A 134 -2.62 -4.20 27.88
C TYR A 134 -1.43 -4.52 27.00
N LEU A 135 -1.43 -4.00 25.77
CA LEU A 135 -0.37 -4.22 24.78
C LEU A 135 0.50 -2.99 24.62
N ASP A 136 1.79 -3.18 24.38
CA ASP A 136 2.73 -2.11 24.04
C ASP A 136 2.40 -1.53 22.66
N ILE A 137 2.38 -0.20 22.56
CA ILE A 137 2.09 0.50 21.33
C ILE A 137 3.16 0.32 20.25
N GLN A 138 4.41 0.04 20.64
CA GLN A 138 5.50 -0.19 19.69
C GLN A 138 5.31 -1.53 18.94
N GLY A 139 4.46 -2.41 19.47
CA GLY A 139 4.23 -3.73 18.91
C GLY A 139 5.43 -4.67 19.10
N GLN A 140 5.33 -5.87 18.52
CA GLN A 140 6.44 -6.82 18.48
C GLN A 140 6.81 -7.10 17.03
N PRO A 141 8.11 -7.17 16.70
CA PRO A 141 8.54 -7.49 15.35
C PRO A 141 8.10 -8.92 14.97
N ILE A 142 7.49 -9.06 13.81
CA ILE A 142 7.07 -10.36 13.28
C ILE A 142 8.32 -11.12 12.79
N ASN A 143 8.45 -12.39 13.19
CA ASN A 143 9.52 -13.24 12.69
C ASN A 143 9.35 -13.48 11.18
N PRO A 144 10.35 -13.15 10.34
CA PRO A 144 10.26 -13.34 8.88
C PRO A 144 9.96 -14.78 8.46
N TRP A 145 10.44 -15.78 9.21
CA TRP A 145 10.16 -17.19 8.90
C TRP A 145 8.69 -17.56 9.06
N SER A 146 8.01 -16.95 10.04
CA SER A 146 6.61 -17.20 10.34
C SER A 146 5.65 -16.37 9.49
N ARG A 147 6.15 -15.58 8.53
CA ARG A 147 5.33 -14.70 7.68
C ARG A 147 4.88 -15.47 6.45
N ILE A 148 3.58 -15.46 6.18
CA ILE A 148 3.00 -16.06 4.97
C ILE A 148 2.98 -15.00 3.86
N TYR A 149 3.30 -15.44 2.65
CA TYR A 149 3.26 -14.59 1.47
C TYR A 149 1.81 -14.27 1.05
N PRO A 150 1.45 -12.99 0.81
CA PRO A 150 0.11 -12.62 0.35
C PRO A 150 -0.21 -13.10 -1.08
N GLU A 151 -1.26 -13.92 -1.20
CA GLU A 151 -1.75 -14.41 -2.49
C GLU A 151 -3.17 -13.95 -2.81
N GLU A 152 -4.05 -13.78 -1.83
CA GLU A 152 -5.46 -13.42 -2.06
C GLU A 152 -5.62 -11.97 -2.53
N MET A 153 -6.35 -11.74 -3.62
CA MET A 153 -6.70 -10.40 -4.09
C MET A 153 -7.86 -9.80 -3.29
N ILE A 154 -7.73 -8.52 -2.93
CA ILE A 154 -8.83 -7.67 -2.45
C ILE A 154 -9.45 -6.98 -3.66
N GLN A 155 -10.77 -7.10 -3.79
CA GLN A 155 -11.56 -6.30 -4.72
C GLN A 155 -11.91 -4.97 -4.03
N THR A 156 -11.45 -3.87 -4.60
CA THR A 156 -11.74 -2.52 -4.10
C THR A 156 -12.96 -1.91 -4.77
N GLY A 157 -13.43 -2.48 -5.88
CA GLY A 157 -14.53 -1.95 -6.67
C GLY A 157 -14.11 -0.85 -7.65
N ILE A 158 -12.85 -0.39 -7.58
CA ILE A 158 -12.29 0.64 -8.46
C ILE A 158 -11.51 -0.03 -9.58
N SER A 159 -11.95 0.13 -10.82
CA SER A 159 -11.34 -0.49 -12.02
C SER A 159 -9.85 -0.19 -12.18
N ALA A 160 -9.44 1.06 -11.92
CA ALA A 160 -8.05 1.50 -12.04
C ALA A 160 -7.13 0.84 -11.01
N ILE A 161 -7.64 0.48 -9.83
CA ILE A 161 -6.89 -0.22 -8.79
C ILE A 161 -6.95 -1.72 -9.06
N ASP A 162 -8.15 -2.28 -9.24
CA ASP A 162 -8.35 -3.72 -9.34
C ASP A 162 -7.65 -4.35 -10.55
N VAL A 163 -7.65 -3.69 -11.72
CA VAL A 163 -7.07 -4.25 -12.96
C VAL A 163 -5.61 -3.83 -13.19
N MET A 164 -5.26 -2.57 -12.89
CA MET A 164 -3.91 -2.07 -13.19
C MET A 164 -2.94 -2.27 -12.01
N ASN A 165 -3.43 -2.17 -10.78
CA ASN A 165 -2.60 -2.17 -9.56
C ASN A 165 -3.27 -3.02 -8.47
N SER A 166 -3.57 -4.28 -8.77
CA SER A 166 -4.33 -5.16 -7.87
C SER A 166 -3.67 -5.25 -6.49
N ILE A 167 -4.49 -5.19 -5.44
CA ILE A 167 -4.03 -5.22 -4.05
C ILE A 167 -4.19 -6.63 -3.49
N ALA A 168 -3.12 -7.16 -2.90
CA ALA A 168 -3.14 -8.41 -2.18
C ALA A 168 -3.49 -8.20 -0.70
N ARG A 169 -4.12 -9.21 -0.10
CA ARG A 169 -4.52 -9.22 1.30
C ARG A 169 -3.32 -9.38 2.22
N GLY A 170 -3.06 -8.38 3.05
CA GLY A 170 -1.83 -8.27 3.85
C GLY A 170 -0.75 -7.39 3.21
N GLN A 171 -1.02 -6.80 2.05
CA GLN A 171 -0.12 -5.86 1.39
C GLN A 171 -0.12 -4.49 2.09
N LYS A 172 1.01 -3.80 1.95
CA LYS A 172 1.16 -2.38 2.32
C LYS A 172 1.27 -1.53 1.05
N ILE A 173 0.20 -0.78 0.73
CA ILE A 173 0.12 0.05 -0.48
C ILE A 173 -0.34 1.47 -0.16
N PRO A 174 0.52 2.49 -0.32
CA PRO A 174 0.18 3.87 -0.04
C PRO A 174 -0.63 4.51 -1.18
N ILE A 175 -1.38 5.55 -0.84
CA ILE A 175 -1.98 6.48 -1.80
C ILE A 175 -1.22 7.81 -1.71
N PHE A 176 -0.55 8.18 -2.80
CA PHE A 176 0.15 9.45 -2.95
C PHE A 176 -0.80 10.47 -3.55
N SER A 177 -0.98 11.59 -2.86
CA SER A 177 -1.84 12.67 -3.32
C SER A 177 -1.16 14.03 -3.27
N ALA A 178 -1.88 15.06 -3.72
CA ALA A 178 -1.42 16.41 -3.98
C ALA A 178 -2.09 17.41 -3.04
N ALA A 179 -1.33 18.37 -2.51
CA ALA A 179 -1.89 19.46 -1.71
C ALA A 179 -2.65 20.46 -2.61
N GLY A 180 -3.91 20.74 -2.30
CA GLY A 180 -4.66 21.84 -2.92
C GLY A 180 -5.30 21.58 -4.29
N LEU A 181 -5.65 20.34 -4.65
CA LEU A 181 -6.78 20.19 -5.57
C LEU A 181 -8.08 20.69 -4.86
N PRO A 182 -8.85 21.58 -5.48
CA PRO A 182 -9.89 22.36 -4.80
C PRO A 182 -11.22 21.59 -4.73
N HIS A 183 -11.19 20.40 -4.15
CA HIS A 183 -12.32 19.59 -3.63
C HIS A 183 -11.80 18.36 -2.85
N ASN A 184 -10.56 18.48 -2.34
CA ASN A 184 -9.61 17.37 -2.21
C ASN A 184 -9.74 16.43 -1.05
N GLU A 185 -10.19 16.93 0.07
CA GLU A 185 -10.43 16.08 1.21
C GLU A 185 -11.51 15.08 0.78
N ALA A 186 -12.65 15.56 0.25
CA ALA A 186 -13.71 14.68 -0.21
C ALA A 186 -13.32 13.73 -1.37
N CYS A 187 -12.41 14.04 -2.30
CA CYS A 187 -12.10 13.12 -3.41
C CYS A 187 -11.13 12.00 -3.00
N ILE A 188 -10.02 12.33 -2.33
CA ILE A 188 -9.04 11.35 -1.84
C ILE A 188 -9.69 10.52 -0.74
N PHE A 189 -10.42 11.17 0.15
CA PHE A 189 -11.19 10.49 1.19
C PHE A 189 -12.42 9.81 0.64
N ALA A 190 -13.03 10.24 -0.48
CA ALA A 190 -14.05 9.43 -1.15
C ALA A 190 -13.43 8.20 -1.80
N ILE A 191 -12.21 8.25 -2.33
CA ILE A 191 -11.52 7.04 -2.79
C ILE A 191 -11.27 6.12 -1.60
N ALA A 192 -10.72 6.63 -0.50
CA ALA A 192 -10.46 5.85 0.70
C ALA A 192 -11.76 5.29 1.31
N ALA A 193 -12.81 6.10 1.39
CA ALA A 193 -14.13 5.72 1.88
C ALA A 193 -14.83 4.76 0.90
N GLN A 194 -14.67 4.95 -0.42
CA GLN A 194 -15.14 4.01 -1.43
C GLN A 194 -14.46 2.66 -1.26
N ILE A 195 -13.13 2.65 -1.08
CA ILE A 195 -12.38 1.43 -0.78
C ILE A 195 -12.90 0.82 0.52
N CYS A 196 -13.13 1.59 1.60
CA CYS A 196 -13.73 1.05 2.83
C CYS A 196 -15.09 0.41 2.62
N ARG A 197 -15.98 1.07 1.85
CA ARG A 197 -17.34 0.60 1.57
C ARG A 197 -17.36 -0.67 0.72
N GLN A 198 -16.45 -0.72 -0.25
CA GLN A 198 -16.48 -1.71 -1.33
C GLN A 198 -15.45 -2.82 -1.16
N ALA A 199 -14.53 -2.69 -0.20
CA ALA A 199 -13.52 -3.69 0.11
C ALA A 199 -14.18 -5.02 0.43
N GLY A 200 -13.94 -5.99 -0.44
CA GLY A 200 -14.35 -7.37 -0.25
C GLY A 200 -13.35 -8.30 -0.90
N LEU A 201 -13.43 -9.60 -0.57
CA LEU A 201 -12.70 -10.59 -1.32
C LEU A 201 -13.37 -10.82 -2.69
N VAL A 202 -12.55 -11.17 -3.68
CA VAL A 202 -13.06 -11.60 -5.00
C VAL A 202 -13.90 -12.86 -4.81
N LYS A 203 -15.22 -12.75 -5.03
CA LYS A 203 -16.17 -13.86 -4.90
C LYS A 203 -15.97 -14.83 -6.08
N LEU A 204 -15.29 -15.94 -5.85
CA LEU A 204 -15.13 -17.04 -6.82
C LEU A 204 -16.07 -18.20 -6.46
N PRO A 205 -16.76 -18.83 -7.43
CA PRO A 205 -17.57 -20.00 -7.16
C PRO A 205 -16.67 -21.18 -6.75
N GLY A 206 -16.71 -21.57 -5.47
CA GLY A 206 -16.02 -22.75 -4.93
C GLY A 206 -14.90 -22.49 -3.90
N LYS A 207 -14.67 -21.23 -3.49
CA LYS A 207 -13.79 -20.92 -2.35
C LYS A 207 -14.54 -21.13 -1.02
N SER A 208 -13.80 -21.38 0.06
CA SER A 208 -14.34 -21.82 1.35
C SER A 208 -15.20 -20.77 2.04
N VAL A 209 -16.40 -21.18 2.45
CA VAL A 209 -17.45 -20.43 3.19
C VAL A 209 -16.96 -19.76 4.50
N LEU A 210 -15.80 -20.16 5.04
CA LEU A 210 -15.24 -19.62 6.29
C LEU A 210 -14.53 -18.25 6.11
N ASP A 211 -13.97 -17.98 4.94
CA ASP A 211 -13.36 -16.67 4.59
C ASP A 211 -14.37 -15.72 3.92
N GLU A 212 -15.58 -16.21 3.64
CA GLU A 212 -16.64 -15.49 2.90
C GLU A 212 -17.65 -14.77 3.82
N HIS A 213 -17.55 -14.93 5.14
CA HIS A 213 -18.39 -14.16 6.06
C HIS A 213 -17.94 -12.69 6.07
N GLU A 214 -18.79 -11.80 5.53
CA GLU A 214 -18.57 -10.34 5.54
C GLU A 214 -18.35 -9.79 6.96
N ASP A 215 -18.85 -10.51 7.99
CA ASP A 215 -18.70 -10.19 9.42
C ASP A 215 -17.25 -10.28 9.95
N ASN A 216 -16.33 -10.92 9.22
CA ASN A 216 -14.91 -11.03 9.62
C ASN A 216 -14.04 -9.86 9.16
N PHE A 217 -14.59 -8.89 8.43
CA PHE A 217 -13.85 -7.72 7.98
C PHE A 217 -14.00 -6.56 8.97
N ALA A 218 -12.87 -6.07 9.50
CA ALA A 218 -12.82 -4.95 10.42
C ALA A 218 -11.98 -3.81 9.84
N ILE A 219 -12.40 -2.58 10.07
CA ILE A 219 -11.69 -1.40 9.57
C ILE A 219 -11.14 -0.63 10.76
N VAL A 220 -9.84 -0.36 10.73
CA VAL A 220 -9.20 0.54 11.70
C VAL A 220 -8.78 1.78 10.96
N PHE A 221 -9.38 2.91 11.32
CA PHE A 221 -9.13 4.19 10.68
C PHE A 221 -8.39 5.10 11.65
N ALA A 222 -7.25 5.64 11.24
CA ALA A 222 -6.48 6.59 12.00
C ALA A 222 -6.32 7.89 11.22
N ALA A 223 -6.87 8.97 11.77
CA ALA A 223 -6.69 10.34 11.28
C ALA A 223 -5.71 11.11 12.17
N MET A 224 -4.76 11.81 11.56
CA MET A 224 -3.66 12.55 12.19
C MET A 224 -3.60 13.93 11.55
N GLY A 225 -3.80 14.98 12.36
CA GLY A 225 -3.73 16.36 11.90
C GLY A 225 -4.78 16.75 10.85
N VAL A 226 -5.93 16.07 10.81
CA VAL A 226 -6.98 16.34 9.82
C VAL A 226 -7.84 17.54 10.22
N ASN A 227 -8.42 18.20 9.21
CA ASN A 227 -9.40 19.24 9.43
C ASN A 227 -10.72 18.68 10.00
N MET A 228 -11.48 19.53 10.69
CA MET A 228 -12.76 19.14 11.27
C MET A 228 -13.79 18.72 10.21
N GLU A 229 -13.72 19.30 9.01
CA GLU A 229 -14.58 18.97 7.87
C GLU A 229 -14.30 17.55 7.38
N THR A 230 -13.02 17.20 7.18
CA THR A 230 -12.58 15.83 6.88
C THR A 230 -13.06 14.83 7.93
N ALA A 231 -12.83 15.12 9.21
CA ALA A 231 -13.22 14.20 10.28
C ALA A 231 -14.74 13.96 10.32
N ARG A 232 -15.53 15.01 10.08
CA ARG A 232 -16.99 14.88 9.96
C ARG A 232 -17.41 14.09 8.73
N PHE A 233 -16.77 14.33 7.58
CA PHE A 233 -17.05 13.61 6.35
C PHE A 233 -16.90 12.10 6.54
N PHE A 234 -15.78 11.64 7.11
CA PHE A 234 -15.56 10.22 7.39
C PHE A 234 -16.56 9.64 8.38
N LYS A 235 -16.83 10.37 9.47
CA LYS A 235 -17.80 9.91 10.47
C LYS A 235 -19.19 9.74 9.85
N GLN A 236 -19.65 10.73 9.10
CA GLN A 236 -20.94 10.68 8.42
C GLN A 236 -20.99 9.56 7.37
N ASP A 237 -19.92 9.38 6.59
CA ASP A 237 -19.86 8.30 5.60
C ASP A 237 -19.97 6.92 6.26
N PHE A 238 -19.21 6.67 7.34
CA PHE A 238 -19.30 5.39 8.05
C PHE A 238 -20.65 5.16 8.75
N GLU A 239 -21.30 6.22 9.24
CA GLU A 239 -22.65 6.17 9.81
C GLU A 239 -23.72 5.88 8.74
N GLU A 240 -23.66 6.55 7.58
CA GLU A 240 -24.63 6.39 6.48
C GLU A 240 -24.56 5.00 5.84
N ASN A 241 -23.37 4.41 5.78
CA ASN A 241 -23.17 3.07 5.20
C ASN A 241 -23.55 1.93 6.16
N GLY A 242 -23.81 2.24 7.44
CA GLY A 242 -24.06 1.21 8.46
C GLY A 242 -22.83 0.36 8.81
N SER A 243 -21.64 0.73 8.33
CA SER A 243 -20.39 0.00 8.60
C SER A 243 -19.77 0.36 9.96
N MET A 244 -20.34 1.33 10.68
CA MET A 244 -19.80 1.83 11.94
C MET A 244 -19.54 0.72 12.96
N GLU A 245 -20.42 -0.29 13.07
CA GLU A 245 -20.28 -1.41 14.02
C GLU A 245 -18.95 -2.17 13.88
N ASN A 246 -18.38 -2.21 12.68
CA ASN A 246 -17.13 -2.92 12.37
C ASN A 246 -15.92 -1.98 12.21
N VAL A 247 -16.09 -0.68 12.50
CA VAL A 247 -15.05 0.34 12.33
C VAL A 247 -14.57 0.83 13.70
N CYS A 248 -13.26 0.87 13.90
CA CYS A 248 -12.62 1.55 15.03
C CYS A 248 -11.93 2.83 14.53
N LEU A 249 -12.36 3.99 15.03
CA LEU A 249 -11.87 5.30 14.60
C LEU A 249 -10.95 5.91 15.65
N PHE A 250 -9.72 6.26 15.24
CA PHE A 250 -8.81 7.12 16.00
C PHE A 250 -8.71 8.46 15.28
N LEU A 251 -9.19 9.53 15.91
CA LEU A 251 -9.21 10.87 15.33
C LEU A 251 -8.30 11.80 16.13
N ASN A 252 -7.27 12.31 15.49
CA ASN A 252 -6.49 13.45 15.94
C ASN A 252 -6.70 14.61 14.96
N LEU A 253 -7.32 15.66 15.46
CA LEU A 253 -7.67 16.85 14.68
C LEU A 253 -6.47 17.80 14.57
N ALA A 254 -6.54 18.75 13.64
CA ALA A 254 -5.49 19.76 13.46
C ALA A 254 -5.27 20.67 14.69
N ASN A 255 -6.31 20.88 15.51
CA ASN A 255 -6.24 21.63 16.77
C ASN A 255 -5.68 20.81 17.94
N ASP A 256 -5.61 19.48 17.80
CA ASP A 256 -5.04 18.62 18.82
C ASP A 256 -3.49 18.70 18.78
N PRO A 257 -2.81 18.44 19.91
CA PRO A 257 -1.36 18.52 20.00
C PRO A 257 -0.64 17.65 18.95
N THR A 258 0.47 18.16 18.42
CA THR A 258 1.23 17.48 17.35
C THR A 258 1.86 16.17 17.83
N ILE A 259 2.13 16.03 19.12
CA ILE A 259 2.77 14.84 19.69
C ILE A 259 1.82 13.65 19.74
N GLU A 260 0.51 13.89 19.90
CA GLU A 260 -0.49 12.84 19.79
C GLU A 260 -0.46 12.17 18.41
N ARG A 261 -0.09 12.90 17.35
CA ARG A 261 0.06 12.36 15.99
C ARG A 261 1.12 11.26 15.92
N ILE A 262 2.15 11.32 16.75
CA ILE A 262 3.23 10.33 16.78
C ILE A 262 2.74 8.99 17.36
N ILE A 263 1.87 9.03 18.37
CA ILE A 263 1.34 7.83 19.02
C ILE A 263 0.09 7.28 18.33
N THR A 264 -0.71 8.13 17.67
CA THR A 264 -1.96 7.75 16.98
C THR A 264 -1.82 6.53 16.05
N PRO A 265 -0.86 6.46 15.10
CA PRO A 265 -0.75 5.31 14.21
C PRO A 265 -0.29 4.05 14.95
N ARG A 266 0.49 4.20 16.02
CA ARG A 266 0.91 3.09 16.89
C ARG A 266 -0.26 2.52 17.68
N LEU A 267 -1.15 3.37 18.19
CA LEU A 267 -2.41 2.96 18.83
C LEU A 267 -3.28 2.17 17.86
N ALA A 268 -3.49 2.72 16.66
CA ALA A 268 -4.31 2.10 15.63
C ALA A 268 -3.76 0.74 15.20
N LEU A 269 -2.45 0.63 14.96
CA LEU A 269 -1.83 -0.63 14.57
C LEU A 269 -1.84 -1.67 15.70
N THR A 270 -1.75 -1.24 16.96
CA THR A 270 -1.83 -2.17 18.10
C THR A 270 -3.24 -2.73 18.26
N ALA A 271 -4.27 -1.91 18.05
CA ALA A 271 -5.64 -2.40 17.96
C ALA A 271 -5.84 -3.33 16.75
N ALA A 272 -5.27 -2.99 15.59
CA ALA A 272 -5.33 -3.83 14.39
C ALA A 272 -4.63 -5.19 14.57
N GLU A 273 -3.48 -5.24 15.22
CA GLU A 273 -2.76 -6.47 15.54
C GLU A 273 -3.51 -7.34 16.54
N PHE A 274 -4.16 -6.73 17.53
CA PHE A 274 -5.02 -7.44 18.46
C PHE A 274 -6.19 -8.10 17.71
N LEU A 275 -6.93 -7.34 16.92
CA LEU A 275 -8.07 -7.84 16.14
C LEU A 275 -7.66 -8.89 15.11
N ALA A 276 -6.55 -8.70 14.42
CA ALA A 276 -6.11 -9.62 13.38
C ALA A 276 -5.51 -10.90 13.95
N TYR A 277 -4.60 -10.79 14.92
CA TYR A 277 -3.83 -11.94 15.38
C TYR A 277 -4.43 -12.62 16.62
N GLN A 278 -5.26 -11.97 17.43
CA GLN A 278 -5.91 -12.62 18.59
C GLN A 278 -7.35 -13.02 18.29
N CYS A 279 -8.09 -12.14 17.60
CA CYS A 279 -9.50 -12.37 17.25
C CYS A 279 -9.69 -12.95 15.84
N GLU A 280 -8.60 -13.19 15.11
CA GLU A 280 -8.57 -13.76 13.74
C GLU A 280 -9.34 -12.96 12.66
N LYS A 281 -9.62 -11.68 12.90
CA LYS A 281 -10.32 -10.81 11.94
C LYS A 281 -9.42 -10.35 10.78
N HIS A 282 -10.03 -9.98 9.67
CA HIS A 282 -9.35 -9.41 8.51
C HIS A 282 -9.40 -7.90 8.63
N VAL A 283 -8.27 -7.28 8.96
CA VAL A 283 -8.22 -5.87 9.29
C VAL A 283 -7.68 -5.07 8.12
N LEU A 284 -8.45 -4.05 7.71
CA LEU A 284 -7.99 -2.99 6.82
C LEU A 284 -7.65 -1.76 7.64
N VAL A 285 -6.39 -1.36 7.61
CA VAL A 285 -5.91 -0.18 8.32
C VAL A 285 -5.73 0.96 7.33
N ILE A 286 -6.39 2.08 7.60
CA ILE A 286 -6.20 3.33 6.85
C ILE A 286 -5.55 4.33 7.77
N LEU A 287 -4.40 4.85 7.34
CA LEU A 287 -3.64 5.87 8.07
C LEU A 287 -3.65 7.15 7.25
N THR A 288 -4.18 8.24 7.79
CA THR A 288 -4.17 9.55 7.13
C THR A 288 -3.88 10.64 8.16
N ASP A 289 -3.17 11.72 7.92
CA ASP A 289 -2.22 11.93 6.84
C ASP A 289 -0.79 11.63 7.34
N MET A 290 -0.04 10.79 6.62
CA MET A 290 1.35 10.48 6.95
C MET A 290 2.28 11.69 6.77
N SER A 291 1.88 12.71 6.00
CA SER A 291 2.64 13.96 5.91
C SER A 291 2.57 14.75 7.21
N SER A 292 1.38 14.85 7.82
CA SER A 292 1.22 15.48 9.14
C SER A 292 1.96 14.72 10.25
N TYR A 293 2.07 13.39 10.13
CA TYR A 293 2.93 12.58 11.00
C TYR A 293 4.41 12.96 10.84
N ALA A 294 4.92 13.03 9.61
CA ALA A 294 6.32 13.37 9.34
C ALA A 294 6.67 14.80 9.76
N GLU A 295 5.73 15.74 9.63
CA GLU A 295 5.89 17.11 10.13
C GLU A 295 5.95 17.18 11.65
N ALA A 296 5.10 16.42 12.36
CA ALA A 296 5.17 16.32 13.82
C ALA A 296 6.52 15.71 14.26
N LEU A 297 7.00 14.68 13.56
CA LEU A 297 8.31 14.08 13.83
C LEU A 297 9.45 15.08 13.62
N ARG A 298 9.36 15.92 12.58
CA ARG A 298 10.30 17.03 12.33
C ARG A 298 10.28 18.07 13.43
N GLU A 299 9.11 18.47 13.90
CA GLU A 299 8.95 19.44 15.00
C GLU A 299 9.63 18.93 16.28
N VAL A 300 9.42 17.66 16.62
CA VAL A 300 10.04 17.04 17.81
C VAL A 300 11.56 16.96 17.67
N SER A 301 12.06 16.60 16.50
CA SER A 301 13.50 16.55 16.22
C SER A 301 14.15 17.94 16.31
N ALA A 302 13.49 18.97 15.77
CA ALA A 302 13.96 20.35 15.84
C ALA A 302 13.95 20.88 17.29
N ALA A 303 12.94 20.56 18.09
CA ALA A 303 12.87 20.93 19.50
C ALA A 303 13.98 20.29 20.36
N ARG A 304 14.56 19.18 19.89
CA ARG A 304 15.70 18.49 20.52
C ARG A 304 17.06 18.97 20.02
N GLU A 305 17.09 19.89 19.06
CA GLU A 305 18.33 20.33 18.39
C GLU A 305 19.13 19.16 17.79
N GLU A 306 18.44 18.12 17.31
CA GLU A 306 19.06 17.00 16.60
C GLU A 306 19.62 17.46 15.25
N VAL A 307 20.65 16.76 14.75
CA VAL A 307 21.20 17.05 13.41
C VAL A 307 20.14 16.73 12.35
N PRO A 308 19.67 17.74 11.58
CA PRO A 308 18.64 17.52 10.58
C PRO A 308 19.18 16.75 9.37
N GLY A 309 18.34 15.90 8.80
CA GLY A 309 18.56 15.25 7.51
C GLY A 309 18.08 16.11 6.33
N ARG A 310 17.69 15.44 5.24
CA ARG A 310 17.23 16.10 4.01
C ARG A 310 15.94 16.90 4.26
N ARG A 311 15.90 18.16 3.81
CA ARG A 311 14.76 19.10 3.97
C ARG A 311 14.32 19.31 5.44
N GLY A 312 15.24 19.10 6.40
CA GLY A 312 14.98 19.35 7.83
C GLY A 312 14.34 18.17 8.58
N PHE A 313 13.99 17.07 7.92
CA PHE A 313 13.46 15.88 8.57
C PHE A 313 14.54 15.13 9.37
N PRO A 314 14.19 14.39 10.44
CA PRO A 314 15.16 13.62 11.21
C PRO A 314 15.83 12.53 10.37
N GLY A 315 17.10 12.23 10.69
CA GLY A 315 17.86 11.15 10.02
C GLY A 315 17.26 9.75 10.19
N TYR A 316 16.48 9.52 11.26
CA TYR A 316 15.81 8.25 11.55
C TYR A 316 14.40 8.13 10.96
N MET A 317 13.94 9.07 10.13
CA MET A 317 12.60 9.04 9.55
C MET A 317 12.31 7.74 8.77
N TYR A 318 13.31 7.19 8.07
CA TYR A 318 13.17 5.91 7.37
C TYR A 318 12.82 4.77 8.33
N THR A 319 13.59 4.64 9.41
CA THR A 319 13.38 3.59 10.41
C THR A 319 12.04 3.77 11.11
N ASP A 320 11.68 5.01 11.46
CA ASP A 320 10.44 5.30 12.16
C ASP A 320 9.20 4.96 11.30
N LEU A 321 9.18 5.36 10.02
CA LEU A 321 8.13 4.94 9.08
C LEU A 321 8.11 3.42 8.88
N ALA A 322 9.28 2.76 8.84
CA ALA A 322 9.36 1.31 8.69
C ALA A 322 8.73 0.57 9.89
N THR A 323 8.87 1.09 11.12
CA THR A 323 8.22 0.49 12.30
C THR A 323 6.69 0.48 12.20
N ILE A 324 6.10 1.41 11.46
CA ILE A 324 4.66 1.51 11.24
C ILE A 324 4.25 0.59 10.08
N TYR A 325 4.93 0.73 8.93
CA TYR A 325 4.53 0.03 7.71
C TYR A 325 4.80 -1.49 7.72
N GLU A 326 5.85 -1.96 8.40
CA GLU A 326 6.19 -3.39 8.43
C GLU A 326 5.31 -4.23 9.38
N ARG A 327 4.34 -3.60 10.07
CA ARG A 327 3.35 -4.30 10.91
C ARG A 327 2.22 -4.95 10.10
N ALA A 328 2.17 -4.71 8.79
CA ALA A 328 1.22 -5.35 7.87
C ALA A 328 1.61 -6.80 7.55
N GLY A 329 0.64 -7.64 7.18
CA GLY A 329 0.92 -8.98 6.66
C GLY A 329 0.04 -10.09 7.24
N ARG A 330 0.48 -11.32 6.98
CA ARG A 330 -0.13 -12.57 7.46
C ARG A 330 0.92 -13.40 8.18
N VAL A 331 0.50 -14.12 9.22
CA VAL A 331 1.35 -14.99 10.01
C VAL A 331 0.89 -16.44 9.90
N GLU A 332 1.84 -17.37 9.92
CA GLU A 332 1.56 -18.80 9.89
C GLU A 332 0.84 -19.24 11.16
N GLY A 333 -0.20 -20.06 10.98
CA GLY A 333 -1.02 -20.58 12.07
C GLY A 333 -2.10 -19.63 12.59
N ARG A 334 -2.31 -18.45 11.98
CA ARG A 334 -3.44 -17.57 12.28
C ARG A 334 -4.15 -17.16 10.98
N ASN A 335 -5.47 -17.06 11.03
CA ASN A 335 -6.29 -16.78 9.84
C ASN A 335 -6.41 -15.28 9.52
N GLY A 336 -6.21 -14.42 10.52
CA GLY A 336 -6.31 -12.98 10.37
C GLY A 336 -5.16 -12.37 9.55
N SER A 337 -5.41 -11.16 9.06
CA SER A 337 -4.47 -10.43 8.19
C SER A 337 -4.59 -8.93 8.42
N ILE A 338 -3.49 -8.20 8.26
CA ILE A 338 -3.49 -6.74 8.33
C ILE A 338 -3.07 -6.19 6.98
N THR A 339 -4.00 -5.52 6.29
CA THR A 339 -3.72 -4.77 5.05
C THR A 339 -3.61 -3.30 5.40
N GLN A 340 -2.58 -2.61 4.92
CA GLN A 340 -2.36 -1.18 5.20
C GLN A 340 -2.50 -0.34 3.94
N ILE A 341 -3.34 0.70 4.02
CA ILE A 341 -3.48 1.75 3.01
C ILE A 341 -3.16 3.10 3.65
N PRO A 342 -1.87 3.46 3.76
CA PRO A 342 -1.48 4.79 4.23
C PRO A 342 -1.69 5.84 3.15
N ILE A 343 -2.30 6.96 3.51
CA ILE A 343 -2.54 8.11 2.65
C ILE A 343 -1.54 9.18 3.01
N LEU A 344 -0.87 9.73 2.00
CA LEU A 344 0.05 10.84 2.18
C LEU A 344 -0.19 11.95 1.16
N THR A 345 -0.05 13.20 1.60
CA THR A 345 -0.08 14.37 0.73
C THR A 345 1.33 14.85 0.40
N MET A 346 1.71 14.74 -0.87
CA MET A 346 2.99 15.22 -1.38
C MET A 346 2.95 16.76 -1.44
N PRO A 347 3.89 17.45 -0.78
CA PRO A 347 3.99 18.89 -0.89
C PRO A 347 4.46 19.28 -2.29
N ASN A 348 3.79 20.24 -2.91
CA ASN A 348 4.06 20.74 -4.27
C ASN A 348 4.02 19.66 -5.36
N ASP A 349 3.28 18.57 -5.15
CA ASP A 349 3.16 17.46 -6.10
C ASP A 349 4.52 16.81 -6.45
N ASP A 350 5.51 16.94 -5.56
CA ASP A 350 6.89 16.46 -5.75
C ASP A 350 7.07 15.03 -5.22
N ILE A 351 7.10 14.06 -6.13
CA ILE A 351 7.37 12.64 -5.80
C ILE A 351 8.78 12.42 -5.24
N THR A 352 9.73 13.32 -5.51
CA THR A 352 11.10 13.23 -4.99
C THR A 352 11.23 13.77 -3.57
N HIS A 353 10.14 14.26 -2.98
CA HIS A 353 10.10 14.70 -1.59
C HIS A 353 10.46 13.54 -0.64
N PRO A 354 11.20 13.78 0.46
CA PRO A 354 11.61 12.70 1.37
C PRO A 354 10.48 11.80 1.89
N ILE A 355 9.27 12.33 2.08
CA ILE A 355 8.10 11.57 2.54
C ILE A 355 7.68 10.48 1.54
N PRO A 356 7.26 10.81 0.28
CA PRO A 356 6.92 9.80 -0.72
C PRO A 356 8.11 8.93 -1.11
N ASP A 357 9.33 9.49 -1.19
CA ASP A 357 10.55 8.75 -1.55
C ASP A 357 10.85 7.62 -0.53
N LEU A 358 10.88 7.94 0.77
CA LEU A 358 11.08 6.91 1.81
C LEU A 358 9.90 5.94 1.90
N THR A 359 8.67 6.43 1.73
CA THR A 359 7.49 5.56 1.73
C THR A 359 7.53 4.56 0.58
N GLY A 360 7.93 4.99 -0.62
CA GLY A 360 8.08 4.12 -1.79
C GLY A 360 9.22 3.09 -1.66
N TYR A 361 10.25 3.37 -0.85
CA TYR A 361 11.27 2.38 -0.52
C TYR A 361 10.77 1.29 0.42
N ILE A 362 9.92 1.63 1.38
CA ILE A 362 9.43 0.71 2.41
C ILE A 362 8.23 -0.10 1.91
N THR A 363 7.30 0.55 1.22
CA THR A 363 6.04 -0.06 0.78
C THR A 363 6.18 -0.81 -0.54
N GLU A 364 5.19 -1.63 -0.86
CA GLU A 364 5.25 -2.61 -1.96
C GLU A 364 4.59 -2.07 -3.25
N GLY A 365 4.71 -0.77 -3.50
CA GLY A 365 4.04 -0.06 -4.58
C GLY A 365 3.51 1.29 -4.13
N GLN A 366 2.73 1.95 -4.98
CA GLN A 366 2.01 3.17 -4.66
C GLN A 366 0.87 3.39 -5.64
N ILE A 367 -0.21 4.03 -5.19
CA ILE A 367 -1.29 4.54 -6.03
C ILE A 367 -1.12 6.05 -6.12
N TYR A 368 -0.95 6.56 -7.33
CA TYR A 368 -0.68 7.97 -7.58
C TYR A 368 -1.96 8.68 -8.03
N VAL A 369 -2.38 9.66 -7.25
CA VAL A 369 -3.52 10.54 -7.57
C VAL A 369 -3.00 11.77 -8.29
N ASP A 370 -3.45 11.99 -9.51
CA ASP A 370 -2.93 13.02 -10.41
C ASP A 370 -3.84 14.24 -10.52
N ARG A 371 -3.22 15.42 -10.42
CA ARG A 371 -3.87 16.71 -10.55
C ARG A 371 -4.43 16.96 -11.93
N GLN A 372 -3.76 16.49 -12.98
CA GLN A 372 -4.20 16.73 -14.35
C GLN A 372 -5.52 16.04 -14.67
N LEU A 373 -5.69 14.81 -14.19
CA LEU A 373 -6.93 14.05 -14.34
C LEU A 373 -8.07 14.69 -13.53
N HIS A 374 -7.76 15.15 -12.31
CA HIS A 374 -8.74 15.84 -11.47
C HIS A 374 -9.26 17.14 -12.11
N ASN A 375 -8.37 17.97 -12.66
CA ASN A 375 -8.76 19.21 -13.34
C ASN A 375 -9.67 18.97 -14.56
N ARG A 376 -9.63 17.76 -15.13
CA ARG A 376 -10.49 17.31 -16.23
C ARG A 376 -11.80 16.66 -15.77
N GLN A 377 -12.10 16.72 -14.47
CA GLN A 377 -13.29 16.15 -13.84
C GLN A 377 -13.42 14.62 -14.04
N ILE A 378 -12.28 13.92 -14.10
CA ILE A 378 -12.24 12.46 -14.14
C ILE A 378 -12.15 11.96 -12.68
N TYR A 379 -13.03 11.04 -12.32
CA TYR A 379 -13.05 10.41 -10.99
C TYR A 379 -13.07 8.88 -11.11
N PRO A 380 -12.25 8.14 -10.34
CA PRO A 380 -11.18 8.62 -9.49
C PRO A 380 -9.95 9.07 -10.31
N PRO A 381 -9.27 10.19 -9.96
CA PRO A 381 -8.13 10.70 -10.73
C PRO A 381 -6.84 9.91 -10.47
N VAL A 382 -6.84 8.60 -10.72
CA VAL A 382 -5.68 7.72 -10.55
C VAL A 382 -4.87 7.70 -11.85
N ASN A 383 -3.59 8.07 -11.77
CA ASN A 383 -2.68 7.94 -12.89
C ASN A 383 -1.96 6.60 -12.83
N VAL A 384 -2.24 5.76 -13.82
CA VAL A 384 -1.76 4.37 -13.87
C VAL A 384 -0.27 4.25 -14.22
N LEU A 385 0.38 5.29 -14.76
CA LEU A 385 1.79 5.23 -15.16
C LEU A 385 2.77 5.22 -13.97
N PRO A 386 2.72 6.19 -13.04
CA PRO A 386 3.58 6.18 -11.85
C PRO A 386 3.05 5.27 -10.74
N SER A 387 1.82 4.75 -10.87
CA SER A 387 1.24 3.79 -9.93
C SER A 387 1.79 2.39 -10.18
N LEU A 388 2.03 1.64 -9.10
CA LEU A 388 2.56 0.28 -9.16
C LEU A 388 2.05 -0.54 -7.98
N SER A 389 1.78 -1.83 -8.20
CA SER A 389 1.65 -2.83 -7.14
C SER A 389 2.63 -3.98 -7.39
N ARG A 390 3.56 -4.23 -6.46
CA ARG A 390 4.58 -5.29 -6.60
C ARG A 390 4.00 -6.70 -6.40
N LEU A 391 3.01 -6.85 -5.52
CA LEU A 391 2.35 -8.13 -5.24
C LEU A 391 1.22 -8.46 -6.23
N MET A 392 0.98 -7.62 -7.23
CA MET A 392 -0.04 -7.87 -8.24
C MET A 392 0.13 -9.24 -8.92
N LYS A 393 1.37 -9.66 -9.19
CA LYS A 393 1.66 -10.93 -9.90
C LYS A 393 1.18 -12.18 -9.16
N SER A 394 1.12 -12.15 -7.83
CA SER A 394 0.62 -13.28 -7.04
C SER A 394 -0.88 -13.21 -6.79
N ALA A 395 -1.45 -12.00 -6.79
CA ALA A 395 -2.88 -11.77 -6.64
C ALA A 395 -3.68 -12.18 -7.89
N ILE A 396 -3.05 -12.13 -9.07
CA ILE A 396 -3.68 -12.44 -10.36
C ILE A 396 -3.29 -13.81 -10.87
N GLY A 397 -4.15 -14.42 -11.69
CA GLY A 397 -3.88 -15.71 -12.33
C GLY A 397 -5.08 -16.64 -12.35
N GLU A 398 -4.84 -17.84 -12.89
CA GLU A 398 -5.81 -18.93 -12.88
C GLU A 398 -6.08 -19.36 -11.42
N ASN A 399 -7.36 -19.56 -11.07
CA ASN A 399 -7.88 -19.81 -9.71
C ASN A 399 -7.98 -18.61 -8.75
N MET A 400 -7.42 -17.43 -9.07
CA MET A 400 -7.51 -16.24 -8.20
C MET A 400 -8.43 -15.16 -8.77
N THR A 401 -8.31 -14.85 -10.07
CA THR A 401 -9.22 -13.94 -10.77
C THR A 401 -9.67 -14.55 -12.09
N ARG A 402 -8.94 -14.25 -13.16
CA ARG A 402 -9.14 -14.75 -14.53
C ARG A 402 -7.78 -14.84 -15.22
N LYS A 403 -7.62 -15.81 -16.13
CA LYS A 403 -6.35 -16.10 -16.81
C LYS A 403 -5.77 -14.95 -17.65
N ASP A 404 -6.61 -14.05 -18.12
CA ASP A 404 -6.27 -12.93 -19.03
C ASP A 404 -5.84 -11.65 -18.30
N HIS A 405 -5.98 -11.59 -16.97
CA HIS A 405 -5.77 -10.36 -16.20
C HIS A 405 -4.37 -9.76 -16.42
N ALA A 406 -3.32 -10.58 -16.31
CA ALA A 406 -1.94 -10.12 -16.47
C ALA A 406 -1.67 -9.53 -17.87
N ASP A 407 -2.17 -10.19 -18.91
CA ASP A 407 -1.94 -9.79 -20.30
C ASP A 407 -2.67 -8.49 -20.65
N VAL A 408 -3.95 -8.40 -20.23
CA VAL A 408 -4.79 -7.22 -20.46
C VAL A 408 -4.20 -6.00 -19.78
N SER A 409 -3.81 -6.13 -18.51
CA SER A 409 -3.22 -5.01 -17.75
C SER A 409 -1.91 -4.53 -18.39
N ASN A 410 -1.01 -5.45 -18.76
CA ASN A 410 0.26 -5.11 -19.40
C ASN A 410 0.08 -4.44 -20.77
N GLN A 411 -0.93 -4.84 -21.54
CA GLN A 411 -1.24 -4.25 -22.84
C GLN A 411 -1.91 -2.89 -22.69
N LEU A 412 -2.88 -2.73 -21.78
CA LEU A 412 -3.51 -1.44 -21.48
C LEU A 412 -2.47 -0.41 -21.02
N TYR A 413 -1.54 -0.82 -20.15
CA TYR A 413 -0.45 0.04 -19.69
C TYR A 413 0.44 0.49 -20.86
N ALA A 414 0.82 -0.43 -21.75
CA ALA A 414 1.63 -0.11 -22.92
C ALA A 414 0.93 0.87 -23.87
N CYS A 415 -0.35 0.62 -24.18
CA CYS A 415 -1.16 1.50 -25.01
C CYS A 415 -1.33 2.88 -24.38
N TYR A 416 -1.50 2.95 -23.06
CA TYR A 416 -1.64 4.22 -22.34
C TYR A 416 -0.34 5.04 -22.35
N ALA A 417 0.82 4.39 -22.15
CA ALA A 417 2.12 5.04 -22.23
C ALA A 417 2.38 5.62 -23.64
N ILE A 418 2.20 4.80 -24.68
CA ILE A 418 2.35 5.25 -26.07
C ILE A 418 1.36 6.37 -26.38
N GLY A 419 0.10 6.26 -25.94
CA GLY A 419 -0.92 7.28 -26.14
C GLY A 419 -0.55 8.63 -25.50
N LYS A 420 0.11 8.63 -24.34
CA LYS A 420 0.62 9.86 -23.70
C LYS A 420 1.77 10.48 -24.48
N ASP A 421 2.71 9.68 -24.97
CA ASP A 421 3.81 10.18 -25.82
C ASP A 421 3.26 10.78 -27.12
N VAL A 422 2.29 10.10 -27.74
CA VAL A 422 1.59 10.58 -28.94
C VAL A 422 0.80 11.85 -28.66
N GLN A 423 0.16 11.98 -27.48
CA GLN A 423 -0.51 13.20 -27.07
C GLN A 423 0.46 14.39 -26.97
N ALA A 424 1.67 14.16 -26.44
CA ALA A 424 2.71 15.18 -26.40
C ALA A 424 3.20 15.53 -27.81
N MET A 425 3.41 14.54 -28.68
CA MET A 425 3.80 14.77 -30.08
C MET A 425 2.72 15.55 -30.86
N LYS A 426 1.44 15.24 -30.65
CA LYS A 426 0.31 15.98 -31.24
C LYS A 426 0.34 17.46 -30.87
N ALA A 427 0.70 17.79 -29.63
CA ALA A 427 0.79 19.18 -29.19
C ALA A 427 1.94 19.96 -29.85
N VAL A 428 3.00 19.26 -30.29
CA VAL A 428 4.19 19.88 -30.91
C VAL A 428 4.06 19.98 -32.43
N VAL A 429 3.66 18.89 -33.10
CA VAL A 429 3.70 18.77 -34.57
C VAL A 429 2.33 19.06 -35.22
N GLY A 430 1.24 18.99 -34.44
CA GLY A 430 -0.12 19.13 -34.93
C GLY A 430 -0.76 17.80 -35.36
N GLU A 431 -2.06 17.84 -35.65
CA GLU A 431 -2.87 16.63 -35.88
C GLU A 431 -2.63 15.95 -37.23
N GLU A 432 -2.28 16.72 -38.26
CA GLU A 432 -2.14 16.22 -39.64
C GLU A 432 -0.88 15.38 -39.87
N ALA A 433 0.11 15.50 -38.98
CA ALA A 433 1.38 14.78 -39.09
C ALA A 433 1.36 13.39 -38.42
N LEU A 434 0.26 13.01 -37.77
CA LEU A 434 0.16 11.74 -37.05
C LEU A 434 -0.17 10.58 -37.99
N THR A 435 0.39 9.42 -37.68
CA THR A 435 0.07 8.19 -38.40
C THR A 435 -1.36 7.74 -38.05
N PRO A 436 -2.03 6.94 -38.91
CA PRO A 436 -3.34 6.39 -38.58
C PRO A 436 -3.32 5.55 -37.30
N ASP A 437 -2.20 4.89 -36.99
CA ASP A 437 -2.01 4.12 -35.75
C ASP A 437 -1.95 5.04 -34.53
N ASP A 438 -1.28 6.18 -34.64
CA ASP A 438 -1.21 7.19 -33.58
C ASP A 438 -2.58 7.80 -33.27
N LEU A 439 -3.41 8.01 -34.30
CA LEU A 439 -4.79 8.46 -34.10
C LEU A 439 -5.61 7.45 -33.29
N LEU A 440 -5.40 6.14 -33.49
CA LEU A 440 -6.03 5.10 -32.67
C LEU A 440 -5.55 5.15 -31.21
N TYR A 441 -4.28 5.40 -30.96
CA TYR A 441 -3.77 5.58 -29.58
C TYR A 441 -4.37 6.80 -28.88
N LEU A 442 -4.59 7.90 -29.61
CA LEU A 442 -5.27 9.09 -29.06
C LEU A 442 -6.75 8.81 -28.76
N GLU A 443 -7.44 8.10 -29.65
CA GLU A 443 -8.83 7.69 -29.41
C GLU A 443 -8.93 6.75 -28.20
N PHE A 444 -8.01 5.78 -28.11
CA PHE A 444 -7.89 4.89 -26.97
C PHE A 444 -7.65 5.66 -25.68
N LEU A 445 -6.73 6.64 -25.67
CA LEU A 445 -6.42 7.43 -24.49
C LEU A 445 -7.65 8.15 -23.94
N ALA A 446 -8.42 8.80 -24.83
CA ALA A 446 -9.65 9.50 -24.45
C ALA A 446 -10.73 8.54 -23.92
N LYS A 447 -10.90 7.38 -24.56
CA LYS A 447 -11.87 6.35 -24.12
C LYS A 447 -11.44 5.64 -22.84
N PHE A 448 -10.15 5.41 -22.65
CA PHE A 448 -9.59 4.81 -21.44
C PHE A 448 -9.83 5.71 -20.23
N GLU A 449 -9.50 6.99 -20.35
CA GLU A 449 -9.74 7.96 -19.27
C GLU A 449 -11.24 8.12 -18.98
N LYS A 450 -12.11 8.16 -20.01
CA LYS A 450 -13.56 8.39 -19.83
C LYS A 450 -14.39 7.17 -19.41
N ASN A 451 -14.01 5.96 -19.83
CA ASN A 451 -14.84 4.76 -19.61
C ASN A 451 -14.20 3.81 -18.59
N PHE A 452 -12.87 3.69 -18.61
CA PHE A 452 -12.17 2.74 -17.74
C PHE A 452 -11.80 3.38 -16.41
N ILE A 453 -11.15 4.56 -16.43
CA ILE A 453 -10.81 5.26 -15.19
C ILE A 453 -12.05 5.89 -14.58
N THR A 454 -12.87 6.61 -15.37
CA THR A 454 -14.06 7.24 -14.82
C THR A 454 -15.07 6.21 -14.29
N GLN A 455 -15.50 6.45 -13.06
CA GLN A 455 -16.45 5.65 -12.30
C GLN A 455 -17.26 6.58 -11.38
N GLY A 456 -18.44 6.17 -10.93
CA GLY A 456 -19.17 6.89 -9.86
C GLY A 456 -18.64 6.57 -8.46
N ASN A 457 -18.74 7.50 -7.51
CA ASN A 457 -18.28 7.33 -6.10
C ASN A 457 -18.94 6.16 -5.36
N TYR A 458 -20.13 5.74 -5.81
CA TYR A 458 -20.92 4.64 -5.23
C TYR A 458 -21.04 3.44 -6.17
N GLU A 459 -20.46 3.53 -7.38
CA GLU A 459 -20.45 2.42 -8.32
C GLU A 459 -19.43 1.39 -7.82
N ASN A 460 -19.84 0.13 -7.69
CA ASN A 460 -18.95 -0.98 -7.33
C ASN A 460 -18.84 -1.90 -8.55
N ARG A 461 -17.68 -1.89 -9.23
CA ARG A 461 -17.41 -2.77 -10.37
C ARG A 461 -16.74 -4.03 -9.89
N THR A 462 -17.19 -5.17 -10.40
CA THR A 462 -16.45 -6.42 -10.20
C THR A 462 -15.17 -6.43 -11.03
N VAL A 463 -14.18 -7.22 -10.60
CA VAL A 463 -12.93 -7.41 -11.36
C VAL A 463 -13.24 -7.92 -12.77
N PHE A 464 -14.24 -8.80 -12.92
CA PHE A 464 -14.64 -9.37 -14.21
C PHE A 464 -15.25 -8.33 -15.15
N GLU A 465 -16.11 -7.45 -14.65
CA GLU A 465 -16.65 -6.33 -15.43
C GLU A 465 -15.54 -5.38 -15.86
N SER A 466 -14.61 -5.06 -14.95
CA SER A 466 -13.47 -4.19 -15.25
C SER A 466 -12.55 -4.78 -16.34
N LEU A 467 -12.31 -6.09 -16.31
CA LEU A 467 -11.57 -6.80 -17.37
C LEU A 467 -12.33 -6.79 -18.70
N ASP A 468 -13.65 -6.99 -18.68
CA ASP A 468 -14.46 -6.96 -19.90
C ASP A 468 -14.49 -5.54 -20.52
N ILE A 469 -14.48 -4.46 -19.71
CA ILE A 469 -14.30 -3.07 -20.19
C ILE A 469 -12.89 -2.90 -20.79
N GLY A 470 -11.85 -3.44 -20.15
CA GLY A 470 -10.49 -3.46 -20.68
C GLY A 470 -10.43 -4.08 -22.07
N TRP A 471 -11.08 -5.23 -22.28
CA TRP A 471 -11.20 -5.87 -23.59
C TRP A 471 -11.97 -5.03 -24.62
N GLN A 472 -13.05 -4.35 -24.22
CA GLN A 472 -13.78 -3.46 -25.12
C GLN A 472 -12.88 -2.33 -25.65
N LEU A 473 -11.98 -1.80 -24.82
CA LEU A 473 -11.02 -0.78 -25.23
C LEU A 473 -9.92 -1.35 -26.13
N LEU A 474 -9.42 -2.55 -25.82
CA LEU A 474 -8.39 -3.20 -26.66
C LEU A 474 -8.90 -3.56 -28.06
N ARG A 475 -10.22 -3.72 -28.25
CA ARG A 475 -10.84 -3.99 -29.56
C ARG A 475 -10.84 -2.81 -30.52
N ILE A 476 -10.54 -1.60 -30.03
CA ILE A 476 -10.34 -0.43 -30.90
C ILE A 476 -9.12 -0.67 -31.79
N PHE A 477 -8.12 -1.40 -31.28
CA PHE A 477 -6.93 -1.75 -32.03
C PHE A 477 -7.14 -3.00 -32.90
N PRO A 478 -6.53 -3.05 -34.10
CA PRO A 478 -6.44 -4.28 -34.87
C PRO A 478 -5.60 -5.32 -34.13
N LYS A 479 -5.88 -6.60 -34.37
CA LYS A 479 -5.24 -7.75 -33.69
C LYS A 479 -3.70 -7.70 -33.74
N GLU A 480 -3.15 -7.19 -34.83
CA GLU A 480 -1.70 -7.15 -35.10
C GLU A 480 -0.96 -6.17 -34.18
N MET A 481 -1.65 -5.16 -33.63
CA MET A 481 -1.05 -4.18 -32.72
C MET A 481 -0.95 -4.68 -31.26
N LEU A 482 -1.67 -5.74 -30.91
CA LEU A 482 -1.71 -6.29 -29.55
C LEU A 482 -0.53 -7.24 -29.30
N LYS A 483 0.68 -6.68 -29.18
CA LYS A 483 1.94 -7.44 -29.13
C LYS A 483 2.20 -8.15 -27.80
N ARG A 484 1.63 -7.69 -26.68
CA ARG A 484 1.90 -8.24 -25.34
C ARG A 484 0.93 -9.35 -24.93
N ILE A 485 -0.07 -9.65 -25.74
CA ILE A 485 -1.10 -10.65 -25.44
C ILE A 485 -0.78 -11.96 -26.18
N PRO A 486 -0.73 -13.11 -25.50
CA PRO A 486 -0.58 -14.41 -26.14
C PRO A 486 -1.71 -14.71 -27.14
N ALA A 487 -1.39 -15.39 -28.23
CA ALA A 487 -2.36 -15.72 -29.28
C ALA A 487 -3.54 -16.57 -28.77
N ALA A 488 -3.32 -17.44 -27.78
CA ALA A 488 -4.36 -18.25 -27.15
C ALA A 488 -5.43 -17.39 -26.46
N THR A 489 -5.00 -16.44 -25.61
CA THR A 489 -5.88 -15.49 -24.93
C THR A 489 -6.56 -14.55 -25.94
N LEU A 490 -5.83 -14.09 -26.95
CA LEU A 490 -6.38 -13.19 -27.97
C LEU A 490 -7.51 -13.86 -28.78
N ALA A 491 -7.34 -15.12 -29.17
CA ALA A 491 -8.33 -15.86 -29.95
C ALA A 491 -9.67 -16.05 -29.22
N GLU A 492 -9.65 -16.20 -27.90
CA GLU A 492 -10.84 -16.45 -27.09
C GLU A 492 -11.61 -15.17 -26.74
N PHE A 493 -10.93 -14.05 -26.51
CA PHE A 493 -11.55 -12.85 -25.93
C PHE A 493 -11.78 -11.71 -26.93
N TYR A 494 -10.99 -11.66 -28.01
CA TYR A 494 -11.15 -10.67 -29.07
C TYR A 494 -12.49 -10.78 -29.85
N PRO A 495 -13.02 -11.98 -30.20
CA PRO A 495 -14.20 -12.09 -31.07
C PRO A 495 -15.55 -11.94 -30.34
N ARG A 496 -15.57 -11.56 -29.05
CA ARG A 496 -16.83 -11.41 -28.29
C ARG A 496 -17.63 -10.21 -28.81
N ASP A 497 -18.40 -10.40 -29.88
CA ASP A 497 -19.42 -9.45 -30.31
C ASP A 497 -20.41 -9.20 -29.15
N SER A 498 -20.96 -7.99 -29.11
CA SER A 498 -22.02 -7.50 -28.20
C SER A 498 -23.34 -8.32 -28.22
N ARG A 499 -23.36 -9.48 -28.88
CA ARG A 499 -24.51 -10.38 -29.02
C ARG A 499 -24.72 -11.33 -27.83
N HIS A 500 -23.74 -11.49 -26.93
CA HIS A 500 -23.89 -12.43 -25.81
C HIS A 500 -24.74 -11.90 -24.65
N THR A 501 -24.92 -10.58 -24.52
CA THR A 501 -25.79 -9.96 -23.51
C THR A 501 -27.28 -10.09 -23.86
N SER A 502 -27.63 -10.16 -25.14
CA SER A 502 -29.01 -10.44 -25.58
C SER A 502 -29.34 -11.94 -25.51
N ALA A 503 -28.39 -12.83 -25.80
CA ALA A 503 -28.62 -14.27 -25.73
C ALA A 503 -28.87 -14.82 -24.30
N LYS A 504 -28.27 -14.22 -23.26
CA LYS A 504 -28.54 -14.60 -21.86
C LYS A 504 -29.93 -14.15 -21.39
N LYS A 505 -30.37 -12.94 -21.77
CA LYS A 505 -31.75 -12.48 -21.50
C LYS A 505 -32.82 -13.34 -22.18
N VAL A 506 -32.54 -13.86 -23.38
CA VAL A 506 -33.47 -14.75 -24.09
C VAL A 506 -33.54 -16.13 -23.41
N LYS A 507 -32.41 -16.69 -22.96
CA LYS A 507 -32.41 -17.97 -22.21
C LYS A 507 -33.08 -17.87 -20.84
N ASP A 508 -32.89 -16.78 -20.11
CA ASP A 508 -33.59 -16.57 -18.82
C ASP A 508 -35.10 -16.32 -18.99
N CYS A 509 -35.53 -15.74 -20.12
CA CYS A 509 -36.94 -15.64 -20.48
C CYS A 509 -37.55 -16.99 -20.91
N GLU A 510 -36.80 -17.82 -21.66
CA GLU A 510 -37.26 -19.16 -22.05
C GLU A 510 -37.35 -20.12 -20.85
N VAL A 511 -36.43 -20.02 -19.89
CA VAL A 511 -36.48 -20.83 -18.66
C VAL A 511 -37.64 -20.39 -17.75
N ARG A 512 -37.96 -19.09 -17.68
CA ARG A 512 -39.12 -18.58 -16.91
C ARG A 512 -40.47 -18.94 -17.55
N MET A 513 -40.52 -19.15 -18.87
CA MET A 513 -41.73 -19.62 -19.57
C MET A 513 -41.95 -21.13 -19.41
N ALA A 514 -40.89 -21.91 -19.12
CA ALA A 514 -40.95 -23.37 -18.97
C ALA A 514 -41.35 -23.83 -17.55
N SER A 515 -41.14 -23.00 -16.52
CA SER A 515 -41.59 -23.28 -15.15
C SER A 515 -42.96 -22.64 -14.89
N GLY A 516 -44.03 -23.35 -15.21
CA GLY A 516 -45.40 -22.94 -14.93
C GLY A 516 -45.62 -22.66 -13.44
N GLY A 517 -45.87 -21.38 -13.12
CA GLY A 517 -46.29 -20.92 -11.80
C GLY A 517 -47.20 -19.72 -11.93
N LYS A 518 -48.48 -19.89 -11.58
CA LYS A 518 -49.50 -18.83 -11.57
C LYS A 518 -49.02 -17.67 -10.70
N ALA A 519 -48.89 -16.47 -11.28
CA ALA A 519 -48.65 -15.25 -10.53
C ALA A 519 -49.84 -14.29 -10.69
N PHE A 520 -50.35 -13.88 -9.53
CA PHE A 520 -51.39 -12.88 -9.31
C PHE A 520 -51.07 -11.55 -10.00
N VAL A 521 -52.09 -10.93 -10.60
CA VAL A 521 -52.06 -9.58 -11.15
C VAL A 521 -52.45 -8.58 -10.07
N PRO A 522 -51.68 -7.52 -9.77
CA PRO A 522 -52.22 -6.30 -9.19
C PRO A 522 -52.50 -5.28 -10.30
N ASN A 523 -53.77 -4.86 -10.38
CA ASN A 523 -54.23 -3.71 -11.14
C ASN A 523 -53.63 -2.42 -10.56
N TYR A 524 -52.97 -1.61 -11.39
CA TYR A 524 -52.97 -0.15 -11.25
C TYR A 524 -53.00 0.48 -12.64
N GLY A 525 -54.06 1.25 -12.90
CA GLY A 525 -54.28 1.96 -14.16
C GLY A 525 -53.54 3.28 -14.23
N GLY A 526 -53.40 3.82 -15.45
CA GLY A 526 -52.98 5.20 -15.65
C GLY A 526 -52.33 5.50 -17.01
N LYS A 527 -53.15 5.59 -18.05
CA LYS A 527 -53.02 6.41 -19.29
C LYS A 527 -51.62 6.78 -19.80
N MET A 528 -51.28 6.33 -21.01
CA MET A 528 -50.67 7.20 -22.02
C MET A 528 -51.25 6.94 -23.42
N VAL A 529 -51.24 8.01 -24.19
CA VAL A 529 -52.05 8.34 -25.37
C VAL A 529 -51.48 7.72 -26.65
N VAL A 530 -52.39 7.55 -27.62
CA VAL A 530 -52.30 6.94 -28.96
C VAL A 530 -51.30 7.62 -29.93
N SER A 531 -50.62 6.76 -30.73
CA SER A 531 -50.17 6.76 -32.16
C SER A 531 -50.27 8.02 -33.05
N PRO A 532 -49.60 8.16 -34.24
CA PRO A 532 -49.22 7.13 -35.24
C PRO A 532 -47.83 7.38 -35.92
N ASP A 533 -47.22 6.60 -36.83
CA ASP A 533 -47.66 5.97 -38.09
C ASP A 533 -46.70 4.83 -38.49
N ASP A 534 -47.27 3.71 -38.94
CA ASP A 534 -46.64 2.70 -39.79
C ASP A 534 -46.95 3.03 -41.25
N SER A 535 -45.95 3.04 -42.14
CA SER A 535 -46.01 2.42 -43.48
C SER A 535 -44.83 2.87 -44.36
N LEU A 536 -44.05 1.90 -44.87
CA LEU A 536 -43.75 1.80 -46.31
C LEU A 536 -42.97 0.51 -46.64
N CYS A 537 -43.74 -0.42 -47.21
CA CYS A 537 -43.45 -1.24 -48.39
C CYS A 537 -42.20 -2.13 -48.47
N ALA A 538 -42.48 -3.43 -48.37
CA ALA A 538 -41.79 -4.49 -49.10
C ALA A 538 -42.00 -4.40 -50.63
N ARG A 539 -40.97 -4.73 -51.44
CA ARG A 539 -41.06 -5.66 -52.60
C ARG A 539 -39.76 -5.77 -53.42
N HIS A 540 -39.49 -7.03 -53.85
CA HIS A 540 -38.70 -7.49 -55.03
C HIS A 540 -37.16 -7.53 -54.87
N LYS A 541 -36.40 -8.55 -55.32
CA LYS A 541 -36.64 -9.68 -56.25
C LYS A 541 -35.53 -10.74 -56.03
N LEU A 542 -35.89 -12.03 -56.03
CA LEU A 542 -34.94 -13.14 -56.24
C LEU A 542 -34.30 -13.05 -57.64
N THR A 543 -32.99 -13.23 -57.74
CA THR A 543 -32.38 -13.95 -58.88
C THR A 543 -31.15 -14.73 -58.43
N ARG A 544 -31.17 -16.04 -58.71
CA ARG A 544 -30.02 -16.96 -58.67
C ARG A 544 -29.10 -16.68 -59.86
N LYS A 545 -27.79 -16.78 -59.66
CA LYS A 545 -26.85 -17.26 -60.69
C LYS A 545 -25.65 -17.96 -60.03
N VAL A 546 -25.48 -19.22 -60.39
CA VAL A 546 -24.32 -20.10 -60.14
C VAL A 546 -23.68 -20.32 -61.51
N CYS A 547 -22.34 -20.16 -61.60
CA CYS A 547 -21.37 -20.84 -62.48
C CYS A 547 -20.06 -20.02 -62.49
N TRP A 548 -18.93 -20.56 -62.01
CA TRP A 548 -17.94 -21.43 -62.69
C TRP A 548 -16.93 -20.68 -63.58
N ARG A 549 -15.69 -20.69 -63.09
CA ARG A 549 -14.35 -20.50 -63.70
C ARG A 549 -13.40 -20.52 -62.47
N ASP A 550 -12.77 -21.61 -62.03
CA ASP A 550 -11.81 -22.50 -62.70
C ASP A 550 -10.89 -21.69 -63.62
N LEU A 551 -9.56 -21.66 -63.54
CA LEU A 551 -8.45 -22.51 -63.08
C LEU A 551 -7.27 -21.96 -63.95
N PHE A 552 -6.00 -22.24 -63.62
CA PHE A 552 -4.73 -21.70 -64.19
C PHE A 552 -4.14 -20.56 -63.31
N ASP A 553 -2.96 -20.68 -62.68
CA ASP A 553 -1.90 -21.66 -62.84
C ASP A 553 -1.07 -21.84 -61.57
N LEU A 554 -0.69 -23.10 -61.36
CA LEU A 554 0.25 -23.59 -60.36
C LEU A 554 1.32 -24.36 -61.16
N TRP A 555 2.38 -23.66 -61.57
CA TRP A 555 3.62 -24.23 -62.14
C TRP A 555 4.71 -23.17 -61.89
N THR A 556 5.64 -23.35 -60.95
CA THR A 556 6.92 -24.04 -61.22
C THR A 556 7.57 -24.42 -59.87
N ILE A 557 8.10 -25.63 -59.79
CA ILE A 557 8.85 -26.21 -58.65
C ILE A 557 10.28 -26.53 -59.15
N VAL A 558 11.26 -26.44 -58.23
CA VAL A 558 12.58 -27.16 -58.14
C VAL A 558 13.85 -26.41 -58.62
N GLU A 559 14.90 -26.57 -57.80
CA GLU A 559 16.34 -26.21 -57.90
C GLU A 559 16.73 -24.88 -57.18
N GLN A 560 17.59 -24.81 -56.15
CA GLN A 560 18.80 -25.60 -55.81
C GLN A 560 19.18 -25.52 -54.32
N GLU A 561 19.81 -26.60 -53.83
CA GLU A 561 20.44 -26.79 -52.52
C GLU A 561 21.93 -26.38 -52.51
N VAL A 562 22.42 -25.92 -51.33
CA VAL A 562 23.73 -26.21 -50.68
C VAL A 562 25.05 -25.57 -51.22
N ARG A 563 25.78 -24.96 -50.25
CA ARG A 563 27.21 -24.49 -50.16
C ARG A 563 27.31 -22.95 -50.02
N VAL A 564 27.97 -22.32 -49.04
CA VAL A 564 29.33 -22.52 -48.47
C VAL A 564 29.44 -21.86 -47.07
N LEU A 565 30.04 -22.57 -46.13
CA LEU A 565 30.66 -22.09 -44.87
C LEU A 565 31.90 -21.21 -45.15
N PHE A 566 32.16 -20.25 -44.26
CA PHE A 566 33.32 -19.33 -44.15
C PHE A 566 33.19 -17.98 -44.86
N PHE A 567 32.93 -16.92 -44.09
CA PHE A 567 33.95 -15.88 -43.89
C PHE A 567 33.68 -15.09 -42.60
N SER A 568 34.73 -15.02 -41.78
CA SER A 568 34.92 -14.17 -40.60
C SER A 568 34.72 -12.68 -40.94
N ARG A 569 34.01 -11.95 -40.08
CA ARG A 569 34.49 -10.69 -39.48
C ARG A 569 33.51 -10.09 -38.49
N ALA A 570 34.02 -9.86 -37.27
CA ALA A 570 33.46 -8.97 -36.28
C ALA A 570 33.28 -7.55 -36.83
N SER A 571 32.19 -6.88 -36.44
CA SER A 571 32.10 -5.42 -36.52
C SER A 571 31.19 -4.88 -35.43
N VAL A 572 31.87 -4.32 -34.42
CA VAL A 572 31.35 -3.38 -33.44
C VAL A 572 30.99 -2.09 -34.17
N ARG A 573 29.76 -1.60 -34.06
CA ARG A 573 29.38 -0.23 -34.45
C ARG A 573 28.95 0.55 -33.22
N LYS A 574 29.82 1.50 -32.83
CA LYS A 574 29.50 2.67 -32.00
C LYS A 574 28.63 3.62 -32.81
N ILE A 575 27.56 4.13 -32.20
CA ILE A 575 26.83 5.30 -32.68
C ILE A 575 27.12 6.43 -31.68
N PHE A 576 27.70 7.51 -32.21
CA PHE A 576 27.92 8.78 -31.54
C PHE A 576 26.60 9.57 -31.48
N LEU A 577 26.32 10.19 -30.34
CA LEU A 577 25.41 11.34 -30.26
C LEU A 577 26.27 12.57 -29.97
N PHE A 578 26.26 13.50 -30.92
CA PHE A 578 26.71 14.88 -30.78
C PHE A 578 25.59 15.66 -30.08
N ASP A 579 25.97 16.54 -29.14
CA ASP A 579 25.12 17.68 -28.78
C ASP A 579 26.01 18.94 -28.79
N GLU A 580 25.66 19.87 -29.68
CA GLU A 580 26.26 21.19 -29.82
C GLU A 580 25.48 22.17 -28.94
N ASN A 581 26.17 22.87 -28.03
CA ASN A 581 26.04 24.31 -27.76
C ASN A 581 26.65 24.64 -26.39
N ILE A 582 27.77 25.36 -26.39
CA ILE A 582 28.02 26.56 -25.56
C ILE A 582 29.33 27.19 -26.06
N SER A 583 29.20 28.40 -26.56
CA SER A 583 30.23 29.31 -27.04
C SER A 583 30.79 30.19 -25.90
N GLY A 584 32.11 30.36 -25.82
CA GLY A 584 32.76 31.53 -25.19
C GLY A 584 33.81 31.23 -24.10
N PRO A 585 34.89 32.03 -23.95
CA PRO A 585 36.26 31.51 -23.90
C PRO A 585 36.97 31.50 -22.53
N CYS A 586 37.92 30.57 -22.43
CA CYS A 586 39.19 30.53 -21.68
C CYS A 586 39.38 31.43 -20.44
N SER A 587 39.63 30.80 -19.29
CA SER A 587 40.75 31.18 -18.43
C SER A 587 41.35 29.95 -17.72
N ILE A 588 42.67 29.94 -17.71
CA ILE A 588 43.57 28.86 -17.30
C ILE A 588 43.63 28.77 -15.77
N GLY A 589 43.45 27.57 -15.21
CA GLY A 589 43.65 27.30 -13.79
C GLY A 589 43.51 25.82 -13.49
N GLY A 590 44.64 25.10 -13.46
CA GLY A 590 44.67 23.65 -13.32
C GLY A 590 44.32 23.15 -11.92
N VAL A 591 43.57 22.05 -11.86
CA VAL A 591 43.62 21.04 -10.78
C VAL A 591 43.25 19.69 -11.38
N GLN A 592 44.18 18.72 -11.28
CA GLN A 592 43.97 17.31 -11.64
C GLN A 592 42.86 16.69 -10.78
N LYS A 593 41.77 16.22 -11.40
CA LYS A 593 40.83 15.26 -10.79
C LYS A 593 41.02 13.90 -11.46
N ARG A 594 41.44 12.92 -10.65
CA ARG A 594 41.42 11.49 -10.97
C ARG A 594 39.96 11.04 -11.09
N ILE A 595 39.61 10.44 -12.23
CA ILE A 595 38.40 9.66 -12.42
C ILE A 595 38.81 8.19 -12.29
N THR A 596 38.28 7.54 -11.26
CA THR A 596 38.42 6.10 -11.02
C THR A 596 37.31 5.40 -11.80
N MET A 597 37.65 4.68 -12.88
CA MET A 597 36.74 3.74 -13.54
C MET A 597 36.94 2.34 -12.93
N LEU A 598 35.91 1.82 -12.27
CA LEU A 598 35.74 0.41 -11.94
C LEU A 598 35.20 -0.30 -13.19
N CYS A 599 35.98 -1.24 -13.74
CA CYS A 599 35.49 -2.24 -14.69
C CYS A 599 35.27 -3.54 -13.92
N GLU A 600 34.02 -3.98 -13.84
CA GLU A 600 33.66 -5.35 -13.47
C GLU A 600 33.92 -6.29 -14.66
N VAL A 601 34.57 -7.41 -14.38
CA VAL A 601 34.78 -8.53 -15.30
C VAL A 601 33.82 -9.63 -14.86
N SER A 602 32.89 -10.00 -15.74
CA SER A 602 32.02 -11.17 -15.58
C SER A 602 32.54 -12.37 -16.39
N ASP A 603 32.26 -13.55 -15.82
CA ASP A 603 32.20 -14.89 -16.41
C ASP A 603 33.50 -15.66 -16.60
N PHE A 604 33.70 -16.70 -15.77
CA PHE A 604 34.01 -18.08 -16.19
C PHE A 604 34.03 -19.01 -14.96
N ASP A 605 32.96 -19.77 -14.74
CA ASP A 605 32.91 -20.86 -13.75
C ASP A 605 32.24 -22.07 -14.39
N GLN A 606 33.05 -23.04 -14.81
CA GLN A 606 32.58 -24.38 -15.18
C GLN A 606 33.71 -25.40 -14.95
N TYR A 607 33.33 -26.47 -14.24
CA TYR A 607 33.95 -27.79 -14.23
C TYR A 607 35.33 -27.96 -13.57
N TRP A 608 35.35 -28.54 -12.36
CA TRP A 608 36.43 -29.46 -11.98
C TRP A 608 35.95 -30.61 -11.09
N SER A 609 35.60 -31.73 -11.74
CA SER A 609 35.63 -33.07 -11.15
C SER A 609 36.27 -34.02 -12.16
N MET A 610 37.51 -34.43 -11.91
CA MET A 610 38.00 -35.81 -12.04
C MET A 610 39.53 -35.90 -11.88
N LEU A 611 39.93 -36.72 -10.91
CA LEU A 611 41.01 -37.72 -10.92
C LEU A 611 42.48 -37.34 -11.25
N LYS A 612 43.31 -37.61 -10.22
CA LYS A 612 44.60 -38.32 -10.23
C LYS A 612 45.71 -37.79 -11.16
N SER A 613 46.83 -37.36 -10.58
CA SER A 613 47.98 -38.24 -10.25
C SER A 613 49.30 -37.47 -10.11
N SER A 614 50.15 -38.02 -9.22
CA SER A 614 51.61 -38.10 -9.37
C SER A 614 52.50 -36.90 -8.97
N THR A 615 53.23 -37.11 -7.85
CA THR A 615 54.67 -36.79 -7.61
C THR A 615 55.13 -35.33 -7.62
N LYS A 616 55.93 -34.76 -6.72
CA LYS A 616 56.82 -35.19 -5.62
C LYS A 616 57.18 -33.89 -4.83
N PRO A 617 57.67 -33.98 -3.57
CA PRO A 617 58.03 -32.83 -2.74
C PRO A 617 59.53 -32.50 -2.78
N SER A 618 59.93 -31.27 -2.45
CA SER A 618 61.31 -31.01 -1.98
C SER A 618 61.42 -29.86 -0.96
N ASN A 619 62.20 -30.15 0.07
CA ASN A 619 62.54 -29.39 1.27
C ASN A 619 63.54 -28.24 1.04
N LYS A 620 63.50 -27.22 1.92
CA LYS A 620 64.61 -26.50 2.61
C LYS A 620 63.99 -25.25 3.31
N LYS A 621 63.83 -25.09 4.63
CA LYS A 621 64.67 -25.16 5.86
C LYS A 621 65.64 -23.97 6.06
N PHE A 622 65.47 -23.29 7.22
CA PHE A 622 66.31 -22.28 7.92
C PHE A 622 66.21 -20.81 7.43
N ARG A 623 66.05 -19.78 8.28
CA ARG A 623 66.80 -19.47 9.53
C ARG A 623 66.02 -18.50 10.46
N LYS A 624 66.28 -18.63 11.78
CA LYS A 624 65.84 -17.78 12.90
C LYS A 624 66.72 -16.52 13.06
N ASN A 625 66.15 -15.46 13.65
CA ASN A 625 66.66 -14.49 14.66
C ASN A 625 65.47 -13.51 14.94
N GLY A 626 64.96 -13.15 16.12
CA GLY A 626 65.39 -13.29 17.53
C GLY A 626 65.70 -11.90 18.12
N PHE A 627 64.81 -11.35 18.97
CA PHE A 627 64.93 -10.31 20.05
C PHE A 627 63.58 -9.55 20.18
N SER A 628 62.66 -9.89 21.10
CA SER A 628 62.51 -9.53 22.55
C SER A 628 61.71 -8.22 22.76
N SER A 629 60.44 -8.26 23.18
CA SER A 629 59.92 -8.02 24.56
C SER A 629 60.07 -6.55 25.01
N THR A 630 59.06 -5.76 25.38
CA THR A 630 57.95 -5.91 26.36
C THR A 630 56.94 -4.76 26.07
N ASP A 631 55.62 -4.93 26.06
CA ASP A 631 54.77 -4.95 27.25
C ASP A 631 53.47 -5.77 27.07
N ARG A 632 53.10 -6.45 28.15
CA ARG A 632 51.87 -7.24 28.36
C ARG A 632 50.78 -6.32 28.94
N LEU A 633 49.50 -6.53 28.65
CA LEU A 633 48.45 -7.19 29.47
C LEU A 633 47.11 -6.77 28.78
N VAL A 634 45.99 -7.50 28.66
CA VAL A 634 45.46 -8.75 29.25
C VAL A 634 44.14 -9.11 28.52
N TYR A 635 43.98 -10.41 28.24
CA TYR A 635 42.76 -11.27 28.12
C TYR A 635 41.63 -10.94 27.12
N CYS A 636 41.18 -11.81 26.19
CA CYS A 636 40.88 -13.26 26.16
C CYS A 636 39.51 -13.66 26.75
N ASN A 637 38.57 -14.07 25.88
CA ASN A 637 37.71 -15.29 25.93
C ASN A 637 36.57 -15.16 24.89
N ARG A 638 36.50 -15.97 23.83
CA ARG A 638 35.84 -17.30 23.76
C ARG A 638 34.46 -17.34 24.45
N VAL A 639 33.40 -17.35 23.64
CA VAL A 639 32.14 -18.04 23.99
C VAL A 639 31.83 -19.04 22.89
N SER A 640 31.78 -20.29 23.32
CA SER A 640 31.50 -21.50 22.58
C SER A 640 29.99 -21.68 22.37
N PHE A 641 29.59 -22.06 21.16
CA PHE A 641 28.26 -22.61 20.88
C PHE A 641 28.08 -23.94 21.62
N LYS A 642 27.13 -24.00 22.56
CA LYS A 642 26.58 -25.26 23.10
C LYS A 642 25.48 -25.74 22.16
N CYS A 643 25.79 -26.75 21.36
CA CYS A 643 24.83 -27.57 20.65
C CYS A 643 24.39 -28.70 21.59
N ALA A 644 23.15 -28.66 22.08
CA ALA A 644 22.55 -29.78 22.79
C ALA A 644 21.86 -30.69 21.76
N LYS A 645 22.48 -31.84 21.47
CA LYS A 645 21.81 -32.98 20.83
C LYS A 645 21.91 -34.20 21.75
N TYR A 646 20.77 -34.83 21.91
CA TYR A 646 20.48 -36.04 22.69
C TYR A 646 21.50 -37.17 22.45
N LYS A 647 21.88 -37.86 23.54
CA LYS A 647 22.55 -39.15 23.51
C LYS A 647 21.54 -40.26 23.21
N SER A 648 21.92 -41.14 22.30
CA SER A 648 21.54 -42.55 22.30
C SER A 648 22.73 -43.36 22.84
N VAL A 649 22.46 -44.12 23.91
CA VAL A 649 23.26 -45.18 24.56
C VAL A 649 24.54 -44.75 25.27
#